data_AF-A0A7R9KWR5-F1
#
_entry.id   AF-A0A7R9KWR5-F1
#
_cell.length_a   1.000
_cell.length_b   1.000
_cell.length_c   1.000
_cell.angle_alpha   90.00
_cell.angle_beta   90.00
_cell.angle_gamma   90.00
#
_symmetry.space_group_name_H-M   'P 1'
#
loop_
_entity.id
_entity.type
_entity.pdbx_description
1 polymer ?
#
loop_
_entity_poly.entity_id
_entity_poly.type
_entity_poly.pdbx_seq_one_letter_code
_entity_poly.pdbx_strand_id
1 'polypeptide(L)'
;MPPNALAGSSSTAVLCNNISLNCFLSAGSLRLSVSELIYGYQHVDLTIQPNAVGKDVTEATVRKVNSLKIVANDHEYLLRLAYVESQFGDKPSRSFGTANETGGIWQVSNEVLLASQDTVATPSLTMLIYKISAKFRINWYGVRATDLTKPLYSALAAQLYTKTLAEPIPDTMAKQADYWAKYYHPGGSAKVFTDSVTTLLKCFVCRTCTDSCNVLDGSGSIVSDDFEKARKWIRDRIEDFYTPDISRFCLVLFSDSTETVFKLDDRLTKQEVLVKIDGIVQPRDGTNTRAGMIEAQDIFKASAQRLGVPKQIMVLTDGQSNDGVQPAPGLAKAMGIKTMAWGVGPGVNQTELLEIANGDPDSVDLINNYDSLFEKTYKFKTMKCSMAQKPPVGTEVADNLLKGEKRFYNYQLGANGITVNVGNKNNGQVTGYFSFTLTNPTAAENDGQFTGSANIVKSGATEVFVAIEGSAPGDSHYSIKPNAMGRDVAEASVRKVNSLKIVADDHEFLLRLSYVESGYGCSYASLNTTGGLWGVSSAVFLATQDPEATPVLTKLYFKISSKFRINWLDVTEAELTKPLYSALAAMLYTKTLPEPIPDTMAKQADYWAKYYHPGGSAKVFTNLVTTMQNSFVCRTRMDTCFVLDGSGSIAKDDFEKARKWITIFNLDN
;
A
#
# COMPACT_ATOMS: atom_id res chain seq x y z
N MET A 1 -63.93 -0.90 20.91
CA MET A 1 -64.00 -0.85 22.38
C MET A 1 -63.00 -1.87 22.94
N PRO A 2 -62.05 -1.40 23.76
CA PRO A 2 -60.95 -2.14 24.40
C PRO A 2 -61.35 -2.63 25.81
N PRO A 3 -60.45 -3.16 26.68
CA PRO A 3 -59.51 -2.37 27.53
C PRO A 3 -58.13 -3.07 27.72
N ASN A 4 -57.01 -2.55 28.28
CA ASN A 4 -56.48 -1.27 28.83
C ASN A 4 -54.94 -1.51 28.93
N ALA A 5 -54.01 -0.70 28.43
CA ALA A 5 -53.62 0.67 28.79
C ALA A 5 -52.94 0.82 30.18
N LEU A 6 -51.62 1.10 30.16
CA LEU A 6 -50.86 2.10 30.95
C LEU A 6 -49.51 2.30 30.19
N ALA A 7 -49.31 3.38 29.42
CA ALA A 7 -48.71 4.67 29.80
C ALA A 7 -47.27 4.53 30.39
N GLY A 8 -46.22 5.22 29.93
CA GLY A 8 -46.19 6.52 29.24
C GLY A 8 -44.95 6.80 28.37
N SER A 9 -45.02 7.98 27.76
CA SER A 9 -44.13 8.65 26.81
C SER A 9 -42.83 9.19 27.40
N SER A 10 -41.73 9.19 26.64
CA SER A 10 -41.06 10.40 26.10
C SER A 10 -39.63 10.12 25.61
N SER A 11 -39.29 10.79 24.51
CA SER A 11 -37.99 11.01 23.85
C SER A 11 -36.73 11.11 24.71
N THR A 12 -35.59 10.57 24.24
CA THR A 12 -34.37 11.30 23.77
C THR A 12 -33.08 10.46 23.86
N ALA A 13 -32.19 10.73 22.89
CA ALA A 13 -30.71 10.69 22.96
C ALA A 13 -29.90 9.38 22.80
N VAL A 14 -28.91 9.52 21.91
CA VAL A 14 -27.71 8.71 21.58
C VAL A 14 -26.88 8.38 22.82
N LEU A 15 -26.11 7.28 22.83
CA LEU A 15 -24.78 7.25 23.48
C LEU A 15 -23.93 6.00 23.15
N CYS A 16 -22.64 6.26 22.89
CA CYS A 16 -21.51 5.36 23.09
C CYS A 16 -21.58 4.74 24.50
N ASN A 17 -21.38 3.43 24.67
CA ASN A 17 -21.29 2.83 26.00
C ASN A 17 -19.85 2.45 26.39
N ASN A 18 -19.37 3.21 27.36
CA ASN A 18 -18.21 2.98 28.21
C ASN A 18 -18.30 1.64 28.96
N ILE A 19 -17.13 1.06 29.21
CA ILE A 19 -16.91 0.11 30.32
C ILE A 19 -16.55 0.95 31.56
N SER A 20 -17.33 0.84 32.63
CA SER A 20 -17.01 1.41 33.94
C SER A 20 -16.31 0.37 34.82
N LEU A 21 -15.15 0.71 35.37
CA LEU A 21 -14.71 0.20 36.67
C LEU A 21 -14.48 1.42 37.57
N ASN A 22 -15.23 1.51 38.67
CA ASN A 22 -15.05 2.53 39.70
C ASN A 22 -13.81 2.22 40.54
N CYS A 23 -12.94 3.22 40.74
CA CYS A 23 -12.21 3.41 42.00
C CYS A 23 -11.70 4.86 42.13
N PHE A 24 -12.27 5.56 43.12
CA PHE A 24 -11.79 6.71 43.89
C PHE A 24 -11.11 7.93 43.23
N LEU A 25 -11.70 9.09 43.55
CA LEU A 25 -11.11 10.43 43.52
C LEU A 25 -9.76 10.49 44.26
N SER A 26 -8.73 11.03 43.59
CA SER A 26 -7.84 12.01 44.20
C SER A 26 -7.34 12.96 43.13
N ALA A 27 -7.56 14.26 43.35
CA ALA A 27 -7.07 15.33 42.50
C ALA A 27 -5.55 15.29 42.34
N GLY A 28 -5.07 15.37 41.09
CA GLY A 28 -3.68 15.58 40.75
C GLY A 28 -3.61 16.62 39.65
N SER A 29 -3.30 17.86 40.02
CA SER A 29 -3.10 18.98 39.10
C SER A 29 -2.00 18.64 38.08
N LEU A 30 -2.35 18.51 36.80
CA LEU A 30 -1.34 18.52 35.73
C LEU A 30 -0.81 19.95 35.63
N ARG A 31 0.44 20.14 36.06
CA ARG A 31 1.14 21.42 35.91
C ARG A 31 1.36 21.69 34.42
N LEU A 32 0.69 22.72 33.91
CA LEU A 32 1.13 23.46 32.72
C LEU A 32 2.51 24.05 33.05
N SER A 33 3.57 23.43 32.54
CA SER A 33 4.77 24.19 32.23
C SER A 33 4.59 24.76 30.83
N VAL A 34 4.06 25.98 30.75
CA VAL A 34 4.27 26.81 29.57
C VAL A 34 5.73 27.23 29.61
N SER A 35 6.60 26.46 28.96
CA SER A 35 7.77 27.07 28.34
C SER A 35 7.32 27.45 26.94
N GLU A 36 7.38 28.73 26.60
CA GLU A 36 7.42 29.21 25.22
C GLU A 36 8.64 28.57 24.53
N LEU A 37 8.53 27.31 24.13
CA LEU A 37 9.31 26.78 23.05
C LEU A 37 8.49 27.09 21.80
N ILE A 38 8.81 28.23 21.19
CA ILE A 38 8.58 28.44 19.76
C ILE A 38 9.33 27.30 19.08
N TYR A 39 8.69 26.14 18.89
CA TYR A 39 9.18 25.13 17.97
C TYR A 39 9.07 25.79 16.59
N GLY A 40 10.16 26.40 16.13
CA GLY A 40 10.30 26.76 14.74
C GLY A 40 10.03 25.50 13.93
N TYR A 41 9.00 25.54 13.10
CA TYR A 41 8.70 24.49 12.15
C TYR A 41 9.95 24.29 11.28
N GLN A 42 10.65 23.18 11.49
CA GLN A 42 11.83 22.86 10.70
C GLN A 42 11.34 22.21 9.41
N HIS A 43 11.34 23.00 8.33
CA HIS A 43 11.05 22.47 7.01
C HIS A 43 12.07 21.37 6.66
N VAL A 44 11.56 20.17 6.39
CA VAL A 44 12.33 19.02 5.97
C VAL A 44 12.19 18.87 4.46
N ASP A 45 13.33 18.77 3.78
CA ASP A 45 13.41 18.40 2.37
C ASP A 45 14.58 17.42 2.17
N LEU A 46 14.28 16.12 2.18
CA LEU A 46 15.26 15.07 1.95
C LEU A 46 15.69 14.96 0.48
N THR A 47 14.96 15.58 -0.46
CA THR A 47 15.30 15.49 -1.89
C THR A 47 16.63 16.17 -2.23
N ILE A 48 17.08 17.09 -1.37
CA ILE A 48 18.36 17.79 -1.50
C ILE A 48 19.43 17.27 -0.53
N GLN A 49 19.11 16.28 0.30
CA GLN A 49 20.05 15.70 1.27
C GLN A 49 20.88 14.59 0.61
N PRO A 50 22.21 14.63 0.73
CA PRO A 50 23.08 13.57 0.24
C PRO A 50 22.69 12.20 0.81
N ASN A 51 22.65 11.19 -0.05
CA ASN A 51 22.36 9.79 0.28
C ASN A 51 20.96 9.53 0.86
N ALA A 52 20.02 10.48 0.76
CA ALA A 52 18.63 10.20 1.06
C ALA A 52 18.07 9.17 0.06
N VAL A 53 17.35 8.17 0.59
CA VAL A 53 16.80 7.05 -0.17
C VAL A 53 15.39 6.72 0.29
N GLY A 54 14.74 5.79 -0.41
CA GLY A 54 13.42 5.28 -0.12
C GLY A 54 12.34 5.85 -1.04
N LYS A 55 11.17 5.22 -0.97
CA LYS A 55 10.02 5.53 -1.81
C LYS A 55 9.57 6.99 -1.69
N ASP A 56 9.41 7.50 -0.47
CA ASP A 56 8.94 8.88 -0.24
C ASP A 56 9.91 9.92 -0.83
N VAL A 57 11.21 9.71 -0.65
CA VAL A 57 12.26 10.57 -1.21
C VAL A 57 12.21 10.54 -2.74
N THR A 58 12.02 9.36 -3.33
CA THR A 58 11.91 9.20 -4.78
C THR A 58 10.66 9.90 -5.31
N GLU A 59 9.48 9.66 -4.73
CA GLU A 59 8.22 10.24 -5.20
C GLU A 59 8.20 11.77 -5.04
N ALA A 60 8.74 12.29 -3.93
CA ALA A 60 8.92 13.74 -3.75
C ALA A 60 9.86 14.34 -4.79
N THR A 61 10.95 13.63 -5.10
CA THR A 61 11.92 14.05 -6.12
C THR A 61 11.31 14.05 -7.52
N VAL A 62 10.63 12.96 -7.92
CA VAL A 62 9.95 12.86 -9.23
C VAL A 62 8.89 13.96 -9.37
N ARG A 63 8.10 14.23 -8.31
CA ARG A 63 7.14 15.33 -8.30
C ARG A 63 7.81 16.69 -8.57
N LYS A 64 8.95 16.98 -7.92
CA LYS A 64 9.72 18.22 -8.16
C LYS A 64 10.21 18.29 -9.61
N VAL A 65 10.80 17.23 -10.14
CA VAL A 65 11.30 17.19 -11.53
C VAL A 65 10.15 17.37 -12.53
N ASN A 66 9.04 16.65 -12.36
CA ASN A 66 7.88 16.73 -13.26
C ASN A 66 7.24 18.12 -13.25
N SER A 67 7.30 18.83 -12.11
CA SER A 67 6.81 20.21 -12.01
C SER A 67 7.58 21.23 -12.88
N LEU A 68 8.75 20.88 -13.41
CA LEU A 68 9.49 21.70 -14.39
C LEU A 68 8.99 21.50 -15.82
N LYS A 69 8.24 20.42 -16.06
CA LYS A 69 7.83 19.98 -17.40
C LYS A 69 9.02 19.87 -18.35
N ILE A 70 10.13 19.28 -17.89
CA ILE A 70 11.32 19.00 -18.72
C ILE A 70 10.92 18.07 -19.87
N VAL A 71 10.24 16.98 -19.52
CA VAL A 71 9.53 16.12 -20.46
C VAL A 71 8.03 16.37 -20.26
N ALA A 72 7.29 16.55 -21.35
CA ALA A 72 5.86 16.86 -21.27
C ALA A 72 5.04 15.71 -20.67
N ASN A 73 5.39 14.47 -21.02
CA ASN A 73 4.88 13.25 -20.42
C ASN A 73 6.06 12.27 -20.33
N ASP A 74 6.55 12.01 -19.13
CA ASP A 74 7.64 11.05 -18.92
C ASP A 74 7.14 9.60 -18.91
N HIS A 75 5.82 9.38 -19.07
CA HIS A 75 5.20 8.06 -19.05
C HIS A 75 5.58 7.23 -17.80
N GLU A 76 5.72 7.91 -16.66
CA GLU A 76 6.17 7.34 -15.38
C GLU A 76 7.59 6.74 -15.41
N TYR A 77 8.34 6.98 -16.48
CA TYR A 77 9.65 6.39 -16.71
C TYR A 77 10.64 6.77 -15.62
N LEU A 78 10.67 8.03 -15.16
CA LEU A 78 11.63 8.46 -14.15
C LEU A 78 11.45 7.70 -12.83
N LEU A 79 10.19 7.43 -12.44
CA LEU A 79 9.89 6.65 -11.24
C LEU A 79 10.25 5.17 -11.43
N ARG A 80 9.90 4.59 -12.58
CA ARG A 80 10.25 3.19 -12.93
C ARG A 80 11.76 2.99 -12.94
N LEU A 81 12.47 3.94 -13.53
CA LEU A 81 13.93 3.97 -13.60
C LEU A 81 14.55 3.98 -12.21
N ALA A 82 14.05 4.80 -11.28
CA ALA A 82 14.51 4.80 -9.89
C ALA A 82 14.37 3.43 -9.21
N TYR A 83 13.27 2.71 -9.47
CA TYR A 83 13.05 1.39 -8.91
C TYR A 83 13.95 0.32 -9.55
N VAL A 84 14.11 0.38 -10.88
CA VAL A 84 14.95 -0.57 -11.64
C VAL A 84 16.42 -0.39 -11.30
N GLU A 85 16.90 0.85 -11.25
CA GLU A 85 18.31 1.15 -11.01
C GLU A 85 18.72 0.92 -9.56
N SER A 86 17.84 1.13 -8.58
CA SER A 86 18.26 1.04 -7.18
C SER A 86 17.21 0.64 -6.16
N GLN A 87 16.01 0.23 -6.59
CA GLN A 87 14.86 0.03 -5.70
C GLN A 87 14.63 1.26 -4.81
N PHE A 88 14.58 2.45 -5.42
CA PHE A 88 14.46 3.73 -4.71
C PHE A 88 15.66 4.06 -3.81
N GLY A 89 16.83 3.49 -4.08
CA GLY A 89 18.07 3.68 -3.33
C GLY A 89 18.36 2.58 -2.30
N ASP A 90 17.42 1.69 -2.01
CA ASP A 90 17.57 0.63 -1.01
C ASP A 90 18.51 -0.51 -1.45
N LYS A 91 18.60 -0.75 -2.76
CA LYS A 91 19.43 -1.79 -3.38
C LYS A 91 19.95 -1.31 -4.72
N PRO A 92 21.06 -0.54 -4.73
CA PRO A 92 21.62 -0.04 -5.97
C PRO A 92 22.05 -1.22 -6.85
N SER A 93 21.69 -1.17 -8.14
CA SER A 93 22.04 -2.20 -9.14
C SER A 93 23.56 -2.25 -9.38
N ARG A 94 24.26 -1.14 -9.09
CA ARG A 94 25.72 -1.01 -9.10
C ARG A 94 26.21 -0.65 -7.68
N SER A 95 27.37 -1.15 -7.26
CA SER A 95 27.90 -0.87 -5.92
C SER A 95 28.26 0.61 -5.77
N PHE A 96 27.80 1.26 -4.70
CA PHE A 96 28.25 2.61 -4.36
C PHE A 96 29.78 2.62 -4.14
N GLY A 97 30.49 3.46 -4.89
CA GLY A 97 31.85 3.89 -4.52
C GLY A 97 33.04 3.21 -5.21
N THR A 98 32.87 2.53 -6.34
CA THR A 98 34.01 2.31 -7.25
C THR A 98 34.29 3.59 -8.04
N ALA A 99 35.56 3.92 -8.25
CA ALA A 99 36.03 5.22 -8.73
C ALA A 99 35.50 5.66 -10.13
N ASN A 100 34.79 4.79 -10.85
CA ASN A 100 34.10 5.11 -12.09
C ASN A 100 32.61 4.73 -11.94
N GLU A 101 31.70 5.71 -12.07
CA GLU A 101 30.23 5.54 -12.28
C GLU A 101 29.30 5.67 -11.05
N THR A 102 29.36 6.86 -10.44
CA THR A 102 28.26 7.80 -10.06
C THR A 102 26.93 7.35 -9.40
N GLY A 103 26.47 8.23 -8.50
CA GLY A 103 25.54 7.88 -7.42
C GLY A 103 24.13 8.45 -7.47
N GLY A 104 23.45 8.29 -6.34
CA GLY A 104 22.05 8.64 -6.13
C GLY A 104 21.08 7.51 -6.48
N ILE A 105 19.78 7.78 -6.34
CA ILE A 105 18.71 6.81 -6.60
C ILE A 105 18.68 6.38 -8.08
N TRP A 106 19.05 7.27 -9.01
CA TRP A 106 19.02 7.00 -10.45
C TRP A 106 20.33 6.45 -11.04
N GLN A 107 21.37 6.24 -10.22
CA GLN A 107 22.66 5.65 -10.67
C GLN A 107 23.21 6.32 -11.95
N VAL A 108 23.17 7.65 -11.99
CA VAL A 108 23.42 8.49 -13.18
C VAL A 108 24.91 8.51 -13.53
N SER A 109 25.40 7.87 -14.60
CA SER A 109 26.81 7.83 -15.03
C SER A 109 27.51 9.23 -15.14
N ASN A 110 28.86 9.27 -15.14
CA ASN A 110 29.59 10.53 -15.39
C ASN A 110 29.31 11.04 -16.81
N GLU A 111 29.20 10.12 -17.77
CA GLU A 111 28.84 10.41 -19.15
C GLU A 111 27.43 11.01 -19.23
N VAL A 112 26.48 10.46 -18.48
CA VAL A 112 25.10 10.98 -18.37
C VAL A 112 25.11 12.41 -17.80
N LEU A 113 25.90 12.69 -16.76
CA LEU A 113 26.05 14.04 -16.21
C LEU A 113 26.63 15.01 -17.23
N LEU A 114 27.73 14.66 -17.89
CA LEU A 114 28.37 15.52 -18.90
C LEU A 114 27.43 15.81 -20.07
N ALA A 115 26.72 14.79 -20.58
CA ALA A 115 25.72 14.96 -21.63
C ALA A 115 24.59 15.91 -21.18
N SER A 116 24.15 15.82 -19.92
CA SER A 116 23.12 16.72 -19.37
C SER A 116 23.55 18.19 -19.25
N GLN A 117 24.85 18.49 -19.40
CA GLN A 117 25.43 19.84 -19.32
C GLN A 117 25.83 20.39 -20.69
N ASP A 118 25.85 19.57 -21.74
CA ASP A 118 26.30 19.95 -23.07
C ASP A 118 25.20 20.67 -23.88
N THR A 119 25.10 21.99 -23.65
CA THR A 119 24.18 22.86 -24.39
C THR A 119 24.63 23.17 -25.81
N VAL A 120 25.88 22.84 -26.18
CA VAL A 120 26.36 23.01 -27.55
C VAL A 120 25.81 21.88 -28.41
N ALA A 121 25.92 20.63 -27.93
CA ALA A 121 25.35 19.47 -28.61
C ALA A 121 23.82 19.47 -28.55
N THR A 122 23.22 19.89 -27.44
CA THR A 122 21.76 19.94 -27.27
C THR A 122 21.29 21.34 -26.85
N PRO A 123 21.11 22.29 -27.80
CA PRO A 123 20.74 23.69 -27.49
C PRO A 123 19.46 23.86 -26.67
N SER A 124 18.50 22.94 -26.80
CA SER A 124 17.24 22.95 -26.05
C SER A 124 17.45 22.82 -24.53
N LEU A 125 18.58 22.27 -24.07
CA LEU A 125 18.92 22.19 -22.64
C LEU A 125 19.08 23.57 -22.01
N THR A 126 19.48 24.61 -22.75
CA THR A 126 19.71 25.96 -22.22
C THR A 126 18.47 26.49 -21.47
N MET A 127 17.30 26.37 -22.08
CA MET A 127 16.04 26.82 -21.48
C MET A 127 15.62 25.95 -20.29
N LEU A 128 15.92 24.65 -20.34
CA LEU A 128 15.63 23.70 -19.26
C LEU A 128 16.51 23.96 -18.03
N ILE A 129 17.80 24.22 -18.24
CA ILE A 129 18.77 24.61 -17.21
C ILE A 129 18.35 25.94 -16.57
N TYR A 130 17.87 26.91 -17.37
CA TYR A 130 17.32 28.16 -16.83
C TYR A 130 16.11 27.89 -15.91
N LYS A 131 15.18 27.02 -16.30
CA LYS A 131 14.03 26.63 -15.45
C LYS A 131 14.48 25.99 -14.13
N ILE A 132 15.49 25.12 -14.18
CA ILE A 132 16.07 24.49 -12.98
C ILE A 132 16.66 25.55 -12.04
N SER A 133 17.46 26.47 -12.58
CA SER A 133 18.04 27.57 -11.81
C SER A 133 16.96 28.48 -11.20
N ALA A 134 15.95 28.86 -11.98
CA ALA A 134 14.87 29.72 -11.52
C ALA A 134 14.04 29.07 -10.40
N LYS A 135 13.73 27.77 -10.52
CA LYS A 135 12.85 27.06 -9.59
C LYS A 135 13.57 26.53 -8.35
N PHE A 136 14.74 25.93 -8.52
CA PHE A 136 15.45 25.21 -7.46
C PHE A 136 16.73 25.90 -7.00
N ARG A 137 17.10 27.04 -7.61
CA ARG A 137 18.34 27.78 -7.31
C ARG A 137 19.60 26.92 -7.50
N ILE A 138 19.54 25.96 -8.42
CA ILE A 138 20.67 25.08 -8.76
C ILE A 138 21.40 25.65 -9.98
N ASN A 139 22.69 25.94 -9.83
CA ASN A 139 23.56 26.22 -10.97
C ASN A 139 23.97 24.91 -11.64
N TRP A 140 23.21 24.49 -12.67
CA TRP A 140 23.39 23.18 -13.29
C TRP A 140 24.77 22.96 -13.91
N TYR A 141 25.37 24.00 -14.50
CA TYR A 141 26.71 23.94 -15.09
C TYR A 141 27.81 23.67 -14.05
N GLY A 142 27.57 23.99 -12.78
CA GLY A 142 28.51 23.76 -11.69
C GLY A 142 28.34 22.43 -10.97
N VAL A 143 27.32 21.62 -11.34
CA VAL A 143 27.02 20.34 -10.70
C VAL A 143 28.13 19.34 -10.96
N ARG A 144 28.62 18.69 -9.91
CA ARG A 144 29.68 17.67 -9.99
C ARG A 144 29.11 16.28 -9.70
N ALA A 145 29.86 15.24 -10.05
CA ALA A 145 29.49 13.85 -9.77
C ALA A 145 29.15 13.59 -8.29
N THR A 146 29.83 14.27 -7.37
CA THR A 146 29.57 14.18 -5.92
C THR A 146 28.20 14.72 -5.50
N ASP A 147 27.64 15.66 -6.26
CA ASP A 147 26.31 16.21 -6.00
C ASP A 147 25.19 15.23 -6.37
N LEU A 148 25.46 14.24 -7.24
CA LEU A 148 24.47 13.24 -7.66
C LEU A 148 24.03 12.32 -6.52
N THR A 149 24.76 12.31 -5.40
CA THR A 149 24.31 11.67 -4.16
C THR A 149 23.00 12.26 -3.62
N LYS A 150 22.66 13.49 -4.02
CA LYS A 150 21.39 14.13 -3.70
C LYS A 150 20.30 13.66 -4.70
N PRO A 151 19.15 13.18 -4.23
CA PRO A 151 18.06 12.69 -5.08
C PRO A 151 17.65 13.64 -6.20
N LEU A 152 17.42 14.93 -5.88
CA LEU A 152 16.99 15.93 -6.86
C LEU A 152 18.01 16.12 -7.98
N TYR A 153 19.30 16.06 -7.66
CA TYR A 153 20.38 16.24 -8.64
C TYR A 153 20.49 15.00 -9.54
N SER A 154 20.46 13.79 -8.98
CA SER A 154 20.45 12.57 -9.79
C SER A 154 19.21 12.48 -10.68
N ALA A 155 18.02 12.80 -10.17
CA ALA A 155 16.79 12.79 -10.99
C ALA A 155 16.82 13.82 -12.13
N LEU A 156 17.29 15.04 -11.86
CA LEU A 156 17.43 16.08 -12.89
C LEU A 156 18.43 15.67 -13.97
N ALA A 157 19.55 15.06 -13.59
CA ALA A 157 20.55 14.58 -14.55
C ALA A 157 19.98 13.45 -15.43
N ALA A 158 19.29 12.47 -14.83
CA ALA A 158 18.61 11.41 -15.57
C ALA A 158 17.56 11.99 -16.55
N GLN A 159 16.73 12.94 -16.10
CA GLN A 159 15.68 13.52 -16.93
C GLN A 159 16.26 14.38 -18.08
N LEU A 160 17.27 15.20 -17.80
CA LEU A 160 17.93 16.02 -18.83
C LEU A 160 18.65 15.15 -19.85
N TYR A 161 19.27 14.04 -19.42
CA TYR A 161 19.87 13.08 -20.34
C TYR A 161 18.86 12.52 -21.34
N THR A 162 17.63 12.20 -20.92
CA THR A 162 16.60 11.76 -21.89
C THR A 162 16.29 12.80 -22.97
N LYS A 163 16.60 14.09 -22.75
CA LYS A 163 16.45 15.16 -23.75
C LYS A 163 17.60 15.27 -24.73
N THR A 164 18.75 14.67 -24.44
CA THR A 164 19.88 14.60 -25.39
C THR A 164 19.75 13.43 -26.35
N LEU A 165 18.84 12.49 -26.07
CA LEU A 165 18.60 11.30 -26.88
C LEU A 165 17.71 11.61 -28.08
N ALA A 166 17.98 10.94 -29.20
CA ALA A 166 17.24 11.12 -30.45
C ALA A 166 15.80 10.59 -30.39
N GLU A 167 15.56 9.57 -29.56
CA GLU A 167 14.25 8.94 -29.39
C GLU A 167 13.57 9.45 -28.10
N PRO A 168 12.27 9.81 -28.16
CA PRO A 168 11.53 10.19 -26.96
C PRO A 168 11.31 8.98 -26.05
N ILE A 169 11.03 9.24 -24.77
CA ILE A 169 10.68 8.19 -23.81
C ILE A 169 9.43 7.44 -24.32
N PRO A 170 9.48 6.10 -24.47
CA PRO A 170 8.34 5.34 -24.93
C PRO A 170 7.18 5.31 -23.92
N ASP A 171 5.98 5.05 -24.43
CA ASP A 171 4.73 5.08 -23.66
C ASP A 171 4.40 3.78 -22.92
N THR A 172 4.95 2.65 -23.37
CA THR A 172 4.70 1.31 -22.83
C THR A 172 5.90 0.78 -22.06
N MET A 173 5.65 0.01 -21.00
CA MET A 173 6.69 -0.59 -20.15
C MET A 173 7.67 -1.44 -20.97
N ALA A 174 7.17 -2.21 -21.94
CA ALA A 174 8.01 -3.06 -22.79
C ALA A 174 8.99 -2.22 -23.62
N LYS A 175 8.52 -1.17 -24.29
CA LYS A 175 9.40 -0.29 -25.07
C LYS A 175 10.32 0.54 -24.18
N GLN A 176 9.85 0.94 -22.99
CA GLN A 176 10.71 1.59 -21.98
C GLN A 176 11.83 0.67 -21.50
N ALA A 177 11.59 -0.64 -21.42
CA ALA A 177 12.62 -1.61 -21.06
C ALA A 177 13.73 -1.69 -22.11
N ASP A 178 13.36 -1.71 -23.39
CA ASP A 178 14.31 -1.66 -24.51
C ASP A 178 15.05 -0.32 -24.56
N TYR A 179 14.34 0.79 -24.34
CA TYR A 179 14.90 2.13 -24.26
C TYR A 179 15.93 2.26 -23.14
N TRP A 180 15.59 1.74 -21.96
CA TRP A 180 16.48 1.67 -20.82
C TRP A 180 17.75 0.87 -21.14
N ALA A 181 17.59 -0.36 -21.66
CA ALA A 181 18.71 -1.23 -22.01
C ALA A 181 19.60 -0.66 -23.13
N LYS A 182 19.03 0.14 -24.04
CA LYS A 182 19.74 0.78 -25.14
C LYS A 182 20.52 2.02 -24.71
N TYR A 183 19.87 2.91 -23.96
CA TYR A 183 20.40 4.26 -23.73
C TYR A 183 20.90 4.50 -22.31
N TYR A 184 20.23 3.96 -21.30
CA TYR A 184 20.54 4.28 -19.90
C TYR A 184 21.44 3.23 -19.24
N HIS A 185 21.25 1.96 -19.62
CA HIS A 185 21.99 0.83 -19.10
C HIS A 185 22.44 -0.11 -20.25
N PRO A 186 23.40 0.32 -21.09
CA PRO A 186 23.93 -0.52 -22.17
C PRO A 186 24.42 -1.88 -21.66
N GLY A 187 23.91 -2.97 -22.25
CA GLY A 187 24.17 -4.34 -21.80
C GLY A 187 23.20 -4.87 -20.75
N GLY A 188 22.28 -4.04 -20.26
CA GLY A 188 21.17 -4.44 -19.40
C GLY A 188 20.14 -5.30 -20.15
N SER A 189 19.41 -6.15 -19.41
CA SER A 189 18.34 -6.96 -19.98
C SER A 189 16.99 -6.26 -19.82
N ALA A 190 16.28 -6.01 -20.92
CA ALA A 190 14.91 -5.49 -20.88
C ALA A 190 13.98 -6.30 -19.94
N LYS A 191 14.24 -7.61 -19.81
CA LYS A 191 13.51 -8.48 -18.87
C LYS A 191 13.67 -8.03 -17.40
N VAL A 192 14.87 -7.59 -17.00
CA VAL A 192 15.14 -7.12 -15.63
C VAL A 192 14.31 -5.86 -15.33
N PHE A 193 14.22 -4.95 -16.29
CA PHE A 193 13.35 -3.77 -16.18
C PHE A 193 11.89 -4.19 -15.99
N THR A 194 11.36 -5.04 -16.88
CA THR A 194 9.96 -5.47 -16.82
C THR A 194 9.63 -6.23 -15.54
N ASP A 195 10.52 -7.12 -15.08
CA ASP A 195 10.33 -7.89 -13.84
C ASP A 195 10.31 -6.97 -12.60
N SER A 196 11.19 -5.96 -12.59
CA SER A 196 11.29 -4.98 -11.51
C SER A 196 10.05 -4.09 -11.45
N VAL A 197 9.62 -3.54 -12.60
CA VAL A 197 8.41 -2.72 -12.66
C VAL A 197 7.16 -3.55 -12.32
N THR A 198 7.08 -4.80 -12.77
CA THR A 198 6.00 -5.72 -12.38
C THR A 198 5.97 -5.95 -10.86
N THR A 199 7.14 -6.05 -10.23
CA THR A 199 7.24 -6.19 -8.77
C THR A 199 6.75 -4.95 -8.05
N LEU A 200 7.12 -3.75 -8.54
CA LEU A 200 6.62 -2.47 -8.03
C LEU A 200 5.08 -2.41 -8.06
N LEU A 201 4.46 -2.87 -9.14
CA LEU A 201 3.00 -2.87 -9.31
C LEU A 201 2.28 -3.88 -8.38
N LYS A 202 2.92 -5.00 -8.06
CA LYS A 202 2.36 -6.07 -7.21
C LYS A 202 2.47 -5.79 -5.72
N CYS A 203 3.53 -5.12 -5.27
CA CYS A 203 3.81 -4.87 -3.85
C CYS A 203 3.08 -3.64 -3.27
N PHE A 204 2.04 -3.14 -3.94
CA PHE A 204 1.31 -1.95 -3.53
C PHE A 204 0.13 -2.31 -2.61
N VAL A 205 0.18 -1.85 -1.35
CA VAL A 205 -0.92 -1.98 -0.39
C VAL A 205 -1.49 -0.60 -0.08
N CYS A 206 -2.81 -0.48 -0.14
CA CYS A 206 -3.50 0.75 0.19
C CYS A 206 -4.92 0.52 0.66
N ARG A 207 -5.20 1.00 1.88
CA ARG A 207 -6.50 0.89 2.52
C ARG A 207 -7.17 2.24 2.76
N THR A 208 -6.72 3.29 2.07
CA THR A 208 -7.39 4.60 2.12
C THR A 208 -8.84 4.44 1.68
N CYS A 209 -9.76 4.86 2.56
CA CYS A 209 -11.19 4.89 2.27
C CYS A 209 -11.47 5.86 1.12
N THR A 210 -12.34 5.47 0.19
CA THR A 210 -12.78 6.35 -0.89
C THR A 210 -14.16 5.95 -1.37
N ASP A 211 -14.91 6.93 -1.86
CA ASP A 211 -16.09 6.70 -2.68
C ASP A 211 -15.76 7.17 -4.10
N SER A 212 -15.74 6.25 -5.06
CA SER A 212 -15.28 6.52 -6.43
C SER A 212 -16.36 6.16 -7.43
N CYS A 213 -16.83 7.15 -8.17
CA CYS A 213 -17.67 6.92 -9.35
C CYS A 213 -16.83 6.97 -10.62
N ASN A 214 -16.85 5.87 -11.38
CA ASN A 214 -16.18 5.78 -12.67
C ASN A 214 -17.21 6.06 -13.76
N VAL A 215 -16.88 6.96 -14.68
CA VAL A 215 -17.74 7.38 -15.79
C VAL A 215 -17.03 6.93 -17.07
N LEU A 216 -17.54 5.86 -17.66
CA LEU A 216 -16.95 5.18 -18.82
C LEU A 216 -17.67 5.60 -20.10
N ASP A 217 -16.89 6.04 -21.08
CA ASP A 217 -17.37 6.37 -22.41
C ASP A 217 -17.66 5.09 -23.22
N GLY A 218 -18.91 4.98 -23.69
CA GLY A 218 -19.41 3.90 -24.53
C GLY A 218 -19.86 4.40 -25.90
N SER A 219 -19.42 5.58 -26.32
CA SER A 219 -19.76 6.19 -27.61
C SER A 219 -19.25 5.40 -28.82
N GLY A 220 -19.78 5.73 -29.99
CA GLY A 220 -19.48 5.06 -31.27
C GLY A 220 -18.11 5.37 -31.85
N SER A 221 -17.42 6.40 -31.37
CA SER A 221 -16.04 6.74 -31.77
C SER A 221 -15.02 5.72 -31.25
N ILE A 222 -15.34 5.03 -30.15
CA ILE A 222 -14.50 3.97 -29.58
C ILE A 222 -14.83 2.66 -30.30
N VAL A 223 -13.82 2.04 -30.93
CA VAL A 223 -13.99 0.71 -31.53
C VAL A 223 -14.14 -0.35 -30.44
N SER A 224 -14.88 -1.43 -30.73
CA SER A 224 -15.26 -2.42 -29.72
C SER A 224 -14.07 -3.05 -29.00
N ASP A 225 -12.97 -3.35 -29.68
CA ASP A 225 -11.76 -3.90 -29.05
C ASP A 225 -11.13 -2.94 -28.03
N ASP A 226 -11.20 -1.64 -28.28
CA ASP A 226 -10.67 -0.61 -27.40
C ASP A 226 -11.61 -0.35 -26.21
N PHE A 227 -12.93 -0.39 -26.43
CA PHE A 227 -13.91 -0.40 -25.33
C PHE A 227 -13.70 -1.59 -24.38
N GLU A 228 -13.44 -2.77 -24.93
CA GLU A 228 -13.13 -3.98 -24.15
C GLU A 228 -11.89 -3.81 -23.28
N LYS A 229 -10.83 -3.16 -23.80
CA LYS A 229 -9.63 -2.82 -22.99
C LYS A 229 -9.98 -1.83 -21.87
N ALA A 230 -10.80 -0.81 -22.15
CA ALA A 230 -11.25 0.16 -21.14
C ALA A 230 -12.06 -0.52 -20.02
N ARG A 231 -13.04 -1.36 -20.40
CA ARG A 231 -13.88 -2.13 -19.49
C ARG A 231 -13.03 -3.04 -18.61
N LYS A 232 -12.11 -3.80 -19.21
CA LYS A 232 -11.18 -4.67 -18.47
C LYS A 232 -10.29 -3.88 -17.52
N TRP A 233 -9.78 -2.72 -17.94
CA TRP A 233 -8.96 -1.89 -17.07
C TRP A 233 -9.75 -1.40 -15.85
N ILE A 234 -10.99 -0.92 -16.02
CA ILE A 234 -11.87 -0.55 -14.89
C ILE A 234 -12.14 -1.76 -14.00
N ARG A 235 -12.43 -2.92 -14.60
CA ARG A 235 -12.66 -4.18 -13.90
C ARG A 235 -11.50 -4.54 -12.98
N ASP A 236 -10.27 -4.56 -13.50
CA ASP A 236 -9.05 -4.91 -12.75
C ASP A 236 -8.78 -3.90 -11.61
N ARG A 237 -9.09 -2.61 -11.82
CA ARG A 237 -8.97 -1.59 -10.77
C ARG A 237 -9.99 -1.74 -9.66
N ILE A 238 -11.22 -2.05 -10.00
CA ILE A 238 -12.25 -2.31 -9.01
C ILE A 238 -11.93 -3.61 -8.27
N GLU A 239 -11.45 -4.65 -8.94
CA GLU A 239 -11.03 -5.88 -8.29
C GLU A 239 -9.90 -5.67 -7.25
N ASP A 240 -8.92 -4.82 -7.57
CA ASP A 240 -7.78 -4.49 -6.69
C ASP A 240 -8.21 -3.77 -5.38
N PHE A 241 -9.33 -3.04 -5.39
CA PHE A 241 -9.67 -2.10 -4.33
C PHE A 241 -11.06 -2.25 -3.71
N TYR A 242 -11.96 -2.99 -4.34
CA TYR A 242 -13.35 -3.06 -3.90
C TYR A 242 -13.42 -3.68 -2.52
N THR A 243 -13.93 -2.90 -1.57
CA THR A 243 -14.20 -3.35 -0.20
C THR A 243 -15.36 -2.50 0.31
N PRO A 244 -16.58 -3.05 0.41
CA PRO A 244 -17.80 -2.26 0.65
C PRO A 244 -17.71 -1.25 1.80
N ASP A 245 -16.98 -1.58 2.87
CA ASP A 245 -16.86 -0.72 4.06
C ASP A 245 -15.71 0.31 3.95
N ILE A 246 -14.73 0.08 3.07
CA ILE A 246 -13.51 0.90 2.95
C ILE A 246 -13.56 1.72 1.66
N SER A 247 -13.61 1.06 0.51
CA SER A 247 -13.63 1.69 -0.82
C SER A 247 -14.88 1.27 -1.58
N ARG A 248 -15.85 2.19 -1.71
CA ARG A 248 -17.07 2.00 -2.49
C ARG A 248 -16.84 2.49 -3.92
N PHE A 249 -17.46 1.79 -4.86
CA PHE A 249 -17.38 2.14 -6.28
C PHE A 249 -18.76 2.26 -6.89
N CYS A 250 -18.89 3.17 -7.84
CA CYS A 250 -20.00 3.22 -8.78
C CYS A 250 -19.46 3.20 -10.21
N LEU A 251 -20.27 2.75 -11.15
CA LEU A 251 -19.93 2.76 -12.57
C LEU A 251 -21.12 3.25 -13.37
N VAL A 252 -20.88 4.34 -14.11
CA VAL A 252 -21.82 4.94 -15.06
C VAL A 252 -21.22 4.78 -16.45
N LEU A 253 -21.98 4.18 -17.36
CA LEU A 253 -21.68 4.15 -18.79
C LEU A 253 -22.40 5.32 -19.46
N PHE A 254 -21.76 6.02 -20.39
CA PHE A 254 -22.41 7.10 -21.12
C PHE A 254 -22.16 7.02 -22.62
N SER A 255 -23.14 7.50 -23.38
CA SER A 255 -23.07 7.79 -24.82
C SER A 255 -23.97 9.01 -25.07
N ASP A 256 -25.04 8.93 -25.87
CA ASP A 256 -26.10 9.96 -25.91
C ASP A 256 -26.93 9.97 -24.62
N SER A 257 -27.09 8.79 -24.00
CA SER A 257 -27.73 8.61 -22.69
C SER A 257 -26.77 7.95 -21.69
N THR A 258 -27.18 7.92 -20.42
CA THR A 258 -26.43 7.27 -19.33
C THR A 258 -27.09 5.96 -18.90
N GLU A 259 -26.26 5.00 -18.52
CA GLU A 259 -26.65 3.77 -17.84
C GLU A 259 -25.86 3.63 -16.54
N THR A 260 -26.56 3.50 -15.42
CA THR A 260 -25.94 3.20 -14.13
C THR A 260 -25.82 1.69 -13.97
N VAL A 261 -24.58 1.18 -14.11
CA VAL A 261 -24.28 -0.26 -14.02
C VAL A 261 -24.43 -0.75 -12.56
N PHE A 262 -23.90 0.04 -11.61
CA PHE A 262 -24.12 -0.10 -10.17
C PHE A 262 -23.78 1.19 -9.42
N LYS A 263 -24.42 1.37 -8.27
CA LYS A 263 -24.28 2.53 -7.36
C LYS A 263 -23.37 2.21 -6.18
N LEU A 264 -22.98 3.24 -5.43
CA LEU A 264 -22.12 3.10 -4.24
C LEU A 264 -22.72 2.19 -3.16
N ASP A 265 -24.05 2.18 -3.04
CA ASP A 265 -24.79 1.52 -1.94
C ASP A 265 -25.56 0.26 -2.37
N ASP A 266 -25.30 -0.28 -3.56
CA ASP A 266 -26.00 -1.48 -4.03
C ASP A 266 -25.67 -2.74 -3.20
N ARG A 267 -24.79 -2.63 -2.19
CA ARG A 267 -24.39 -3.71 -1.26
C ARG A 267 -23.99 -5.02 -1.96
N LEU A 268 -23.40 -4.88 -3.14
CA LEU A 268 -22.94 -6.00 -3.95
C LEU A 268 -21.67 -6.61 -3.34
N THR A 269 -21.52 -7.91 -3.50
CA THR A 269 -20.24 -8.58 -3.30
C THR A 269 -19.28 -8.17 -4.42
N LYS A 270 -17.97 -8.32 -4.18
CA LYS A 270 -16.96 -8.07 -5.21
C LYS A 270 -17.28 -8.86 -6.49
N GLN A 271 -17.65 -10.14 -6.38
CA GLN A 271 -17.93 -10.97 -7.54
C GLN A 271 -19.13 -10.45 -8.35
N GLU A 272 -20.20 -10.01 -7.70
CA GLU A 272 -21.38 -9.44 -8.39
C GLU A 272 -21.04 -8.14 -9.11
N VAL A 273 -20.20 -7.29 -8.51
CA VAL A 273 -19.68 -6.09 -9.18
C VAL A 273 -18.91 -6.46 -10.43
N LEU A 274 -18.01 -7.44 -10.35
CA LEU A 274 -17.20 -7.87 -11.50
C LEU A 274 -18.07 -8.46 -12.62
N VAL A 275 -19.07 -9.29 -12.28
CA VAL A 275 -20.03 -9.84 -13.25
C VAL A 275 -20.83 -8.73 -13.94
N LYS A 276 -21.25 -7.70 -13.20
CA LYS A 276 -21.94 -6.54 -13.78
C LYS A 276 -21.05 -5.77 -14.76
N ILE A 277 -19.77 -5.60 -14.45
CA ILE A 277 -18.80 -4.97 -15.36
C ILE A 277 -18.60 -5.82 -16.61
N ASP A 278 -18.42 -7.13 -16.44
CA ASP A 278 -18.22 -8.08 -17.54
C ASP A 278 -19.43 -8.15 -18.50
N GLY A 279 -20.64 -7.83 -18.00
CA GLY A 279 -21.89 -7.81 -18.77
C GLY A 279 -22.19 -6.50 -19.50
N ILE A 280 -21.34 -5.48 -19.41
CA ILE A 280 -21.58 -4.19 -20.07
C ILE A 280 -21.53 -4.35 -21.60
N VAL A 281 -22.56 -3.86 -22.28
CA VAL A 281 -22.64 -3.76 -23.74
C VAL A 281 -22.42 -2.31 -24.15
N GLN A 282 -21.51 -2.07 -25.10
CA GLN A 282 -21.21 -0.73 -25.61
C GLN A 282 -22.41 -0.17 -26.41
N PRO A 283 -22.98 1.00 -26.05
CA PRO A 283 -24.13 1.59 -26.75
C PRO A 283 -23.79 2.07 -28.18
N ARG A 284 -22.60 2.65 -28.36
CA ARG A 284 -22.08 3.17 -29.64
C ARG A 284 -22.83 4.36 -30.26
N ASP A 285 -23.63 5.06 -29.46
CA ASP A 285 -24.28 6.32 -29.85
C ASP A 285 -23.32 7.52 -29.68
N GLY A 286 -23.83 8.76 -29.58
CA GLY A 286 -22.99 9.95 -29.40
C GLY A 286 -22.25 10.03 -28.06
N THR A 287 -21.70 11.22 -27.74
CA THR A 287 -20.78 11.40 -26.60
C THR A 287 -21.28 12.54 -25.69
N ASN A 288 -21.96 12.19 -24.60
CA ASN A 288 -22.48 13.15 -23.62
C ASN A 288 -21.80 13.01 -22.25
N THR A 289 -20.54 13.44 -22.19
CA THR A 289 -19.70 13.39 -20.98
C THR A 289 -20.35 14.12 -19.80
N ARG A 290 -21.05 15.23 -20.09
CA ARG A 290 -21.79 16.01 -19.09
C ARG A 290 -22.85 15.16 -18.39
N ALA A 291 -23.67 14.44 -19.14
CA ALA A 291 -24.72 13.58 -18.57
C ALA A 291 -24.12 12.50 -17.66
N GLY A 292 -23.03 11.85 -18.09
CA GLY A 292 -22.32 10.86 -17.28
C GLY A 292 -21.84 11.41 -15.93
N MET A 293 -21.28 12.63 -15.94
CA MET A 293 -20.85 13.30 -14.71
C MET A 293 -22.02 13.70 -13.80
N ILE A 294 -23.17 14.11 -14.37
CA ILE A 294 -24.37 14.46 -13.59
C ILE A 294 -24.97 13.21 -12.94
N GLU A 295 -25.07 12.10 -13.66
CA GLU A 295 -25.55 10.83 -13.11
C GLU A 295 -24.66 10.36 -11.95
N ALA A 296 -23.33 10.45 -12.09
CA ALA A 296 -22.41 10.15 -11.00
C ALA A 296 -22.63 11.05 -9.77
N GLN A 297 -22.90 12.35 -9.98
CA GLN A 297 -23.23 13.27 -8.88
C GLN A 297 -24.56 12.91 -8.21
N ASP A 298 -25.55 12.49 -8.98
CA ASP A 298 -26.85 12.08 -8.44
C ASP A 298 -26.75 10.78 -7.63
N ILE A 299 -25.89 9.84 -8.05
CA ILE A 299 -25.50 8.69 -7.23
C ILE A 299 -24.88 9.16 -5.91
N PHE A 300 -23.95 10.11 -5.93
CA PHE A 300 -23.36 10.66 -4.70
C PHE A 300 -24.40 11.34 -3.79
N LYS A 301 -25.41 12.02 -4.34
CA LYS A 301 -26.48 12.65 -3.56
C LYS A 301 -27.42 11.63 -2.93
N ALA A 302 -27.75 10.57 -3.67
CA ALA A 302 -28.65 9.52 -3.23
C ALA A 302 -28.01 8.54 -2.23
N SER A 303 -26.68 8.42 -2.26
CA SER A 303 -25.95 7.48 -1.41
C SER A 303 -25.79 7.97 0.04
N ALA A 304 -25.70 7.03 0.98
CA ALA A 304 -25.35 7.27 2.37
C ALA A 304 -23.97 7.95 2.45
N GLN A 305 -23.96 9.13 3.06
CA GLN A 305 -22.76 9.94 3.21
C GLN A 305 -21.84 9.34 4.26
N ARG A 306 -20.59 9.06 3.90
CA ARG A 306 -19.53 8.70 4.85
C ARG A 306 -18.76 9.96 5.22
N LEU A 307 -18.87 10.38 6.49
CA LEU A 307 -18.19 11.56 7.01
C LEU A 307 -16.67 11.43 6.83
N GLY A 308 -16.04 12.47 6.29
CA GLY A 308 -14.60 12.55 6.09
C GLY A 308 -14.03 11.70 4.96
N VAL A 309 -14.81 10.80 4.35
CA VAL A 309 -14.36 9.96 3.23
C VAL A 309 -14.23 10.78 1.95
N PRO A 310 -13.08 10.73 1.24
CA PRO A 310 -12.87 11.39 -0.03
C PRO A 310 -13.80 10.82 -1.11
N LYS A 311 -14.38 11.74 -1.89
CA LYS A 311 -15.22 11.42 -3.06
C LYS A 311 -14.50 11.76 -4.34
N GLN A 312 -14.61 10.90 -5.35
CA GLN A 312 -14.09 11.21 -6.68
C GLN A 312 -15.00 10.76 -7.81
N ILE A 313 -14.91 11.48 -8.93
CA ILE A 313 -15.40 11.08 -10.24
C ILE A 313 -14.19 10.92 -11.15
N MET A 314 -14.01 9.74 -11.73
CA MET A 314 -13.01 9.49 -12.77
C MET A 314 -13.72 9.30 -14.10
N VAL A 315 -13.46 10.18 -15.06
CA VAL A 315 -13.99 10.08 -16.42
C VAL A 315 -12.93 9.43 -17.32
N LEU A 316 -13.31 8.38 -18.04
CA LEU A 316 -12.50 7.73 -19.07
C LEU A 316 -13.21 7.91 -20.42
N THR A 317 -12.61 8.68 -21.32
CA THR A 317 -13.22 9.12 -22.59
C THR A 317 -12.18 9.27 -23.70
N ASP A 318 -12.58 9.23 -24.97
CA ASP A 318 -11.73 9.61 -26.11
C ASP A 318 -11.86 11.10 -26.49
N GLY A 319 -12.68 11.85 -25.74
CA GLY A 319 -12.43 13.25 -25.40
C GLY A 319 -13.08 14.31 -26.27
N GLN A 320 -14.27 14.08 -26.84
CA GLN A 320 -15.07 15.20 -27.37
C GLN A 320 -16.55 15.02 -27.06
N SER A 321 -17.06 15.78 -26.08
CA SER A 321 -18.50 15.82 -25.79
C SER A 321 -19.23 16.63 -26.85
N ASN A 322 -20.39 16.12 -27.30
CA ASN A 322 -21.26 16.79 -28.28
C ASN A 322 -21.73 18.17 -27.80
N ASP A 323 -21.99 18.31 -26.50
CA ASP A 323 -22.53 19.52 -25.89
C ASP A 323 -21.55 20.23 -24.94
N GLY A 324 -20.30 19.75 -24.83
CA GLY A 324 -19.34 20.21 -23.81
C GLY A 324 -19.69 19.76 -22.37
N VAL A 325 -18.82 20.02 -21.41
CA VAL A 325 -18.88 19.41 -20.07
C VAL A 325 -19.49 20.28 -18.96
N GLN A 326 -19.49 21.60 -19.13
CA GLN A 326 -20.04 22.53 -18.13
C GLN A 326 -21.56 22.43 -18.01
N PRO A 327 -22.17 22.62 -16.83
CA PRO A 327 -21.57 23.02 -15.56
C PRO A 327 -21.13 21.85 -14.65
N ALA A 328 -21.12 20.61 -15.15
CA ALA A 328 -21.00 19.41 -14.32
C ALA A 328 -19.73 19.37 -13.44
N PRO A 329 -18.53 19.74 -13.92
CA PRO A 329 -17.33 19.76 -13.08
C PRO A 329 -17.43 20.74 -11.91
N GLY A 330 -17.97 21.94 -12.13
CA GLY A 330 -18.13 22.95 -11.09
C GLY A 330 -19.12 22.53 -10.00
N LEU A 331 -20.20 21.85 -10.40
CA LEU A 331 -21.17 21.27 -9.45
C LEU A 331 -20.53 20.16 -8.60
N ALA A 332 -19.76 19.25 -9.22
CA ALA A 332 -19.02 18.23 -8.49
C ALA A 332 -18.03 18.85 -7.47
N LYS A 333 -17.30 19.91 -7.86
CA LYS A 333 -16.40 20.66 -6.97
C LYS A 333 -17.15 21.27 -5.79
N ALA A 334 -18.32 21.88 -6.02
CA ALA A 334 -19.16 22.44 -4.96
C ALA A 334 -19.66 21.37 -3.96
N MET A 335 -19.82 20.13 -4.42
CA MET A 335 -20.15 18.98 -3.57
C MET A 335 -18.93 18.36 -2.85
N GLY A 336 -17.73 18.93 -3.03
CA GLY A 336 -16.49 18.41 -2.46
C GLY A 336 -15.98 17.13 -3.14
N ILE A 337 -16.40 16.87 -4.38
CA ILE A 337 -15.99 15.71 -5.17
C ILE A 337 -14.78 16.10 -6.02
N LYS A 338 -13.70 15.33 -5.94
CA LYS A 338 -12.54 15.48 -6.84
C LYS A 338 -12.87 14.89 -8.20
N THR A 339 -12.64 15.63 -9.28
CA THR A 339 -12.86 15.14 -10.65
C THR A 339 -11.53 14.86 -11.33
N MET A 340 -11.45 13.77 -12.09
CA MET A 340 -10.28 13.37 -12.86
C MET A 340 -10.70 13.02 -14.28
N ALA A 341 -9.83 13.34 -15.24
CA ALA A 341 -10.12 13.17 -16.67
C ALA A 341 -9.00 12.35 -17.33
N TRP A 342 -9.35 11.18 -17.83
CA TRP A 342 -8.43 10.27 -18.51
C TRP A 342 -8.85 10.20 -19.98
N GLY A 343 -8.12 10.92 -20.82
CA GLY A 343 -8.33 10.92 -22.26
C GLY A 343 -7.53 9.82 -22.93
N VAL A 344 -8.16 9.04 -23.80
CA VAL A 344 -7.51 7.98 -24.56
C VAL A 344 -7.58 8.27 -26.05
N GLY A 345 -6.45 8.24 -26.73
CA GLY A 345 -6.36 8.39 -28.17
C GLY A 345 -5.96 9.80 -28.63
N PRO A 346 -5.69 9.95 -29.93
CA PRO A 346 -5.26 11.21 -30.53
C PRO A 346 -6.40 12.24 -30.72
N GLY A 347 -7.66 11.81 -30.64
CA GLY A 347 -8.85 12.65 -30.82
C GLY A 347 -9.24 13.49 -29.59
N VAL A 348 -8.53 13.32 -28.49
CA VAL A 348 -8.86 13.91 -27.19
C VAL A 348 -8.75 15.44 -27.19
N ASN A 349 -9.81 16.11 -26.75
CA ASN A 349 -9.81 17.54 -26.47
C ASN A 349 -9.23 17.82 -25.07
N GLN A 350 -7.96 18.26 -25.03
CA GLN A 350 -7.27 18.58 -23.77
C GLN A 350 -7.94 19.69 -22.97
N THR A 351 -8.58 20.66 -23.63
CA THR A 351 -9.32 21.73 -22.96
C THR A 351 -10.51 21.15 -22.21
N GLU A 352 -11.26 20.24 -22.85
CA GLU A 352 -12.40 19.58 -22.22
C GLU A 352 -11.96 18.70 -21.03
N LEU A 353 -10.87 17.96 -21.15
CA LEU A 353 -10.32 17.20 -20.02
C LEU A 353 -9.92 18.10 -18.85
N LEU A 354 -9.30 19.26 -19.14
CA LEU A 354 -8.93 20.22 -18.13
C LEU A 354 -10.16 20.83 -17.46
N GLU A 355 -11.25 21.05 -18.21
CA GLU A 355 -12.53 21.47 -17.66
C GLU A 355 -13.15 20.39 -16.75
N ILE A 356 -13.13 19.12 -17.18
CA ILE A 356 -13.55 17.97 -16.34
C ILE A 356 -12.77 17.97 -15.03
N ALA A 357 -11.46 18.18 -15.10
CA ALA A 357 -10.57 18.25 -13.94
C ALA A 357 -10.64 19.59 -13.16
N ASN A 358 -11.64 20.44 -13.42
CA ASN A 358 -11.79 21.74 -12.74
C ASN A 358 -10.55 22.65 -12.82
N GLY A 359 -9.81 22.58 -13.92
CA GLY A 359 -8.59 23.36 -14.15
C GLY A 359 -7.33 22.77 -13.52
N ASP A 360 -7.40 21.58 -12.91
CA ASP A 360 -6.24 20.91 -12.30
C ASP A 360 -5.53 20.00 -13.31
N PRO A 361 -4.35 20.40 -13.85
CA PRO A 361 -3.61 19.59 -14.81
C PRO A 361 -3.07 18.28 -14.21
N ASP A 362 -2.88 18.19 -12.89
CA ASP A 362 -2.39 16.96 -12.25
C ASP A 362 -3.50 15.88 -12.16
N SER A 363 -4.76 16.30 -12.33
CA SER A 363 -5.94 15.44 -12.41
C SER A 363 -6.33 15.07 -13.86
N VAL A 364 -5.49 15.43 -14.83
CA VAL A 364 -5.62 15.02 -16.24
C VAL A 364 -4.56 13.97 -16.59
N ASP A 365 -4.97 12.93 -17.32
CA ASP A 365 -4.05 12.01 -17.99
C ASP A 365 -4.37 11.91 -19.48
N LEU A 366 -3.30 11.91 -20.28
CA LEU A 366 -3.36 11.74 -21.73
C LEU A 366 -2.69 10.42 -22.06
N ILE A 367 -3.50 9.53 -22.64
CA ILE A 367 -3.14 8.14 -22.90
C ILE A 367 -3.20 7.95 -24.41
N ASN A 368 -2.10 7.50 -25.02
CA ASN A 368 -1.99 7.45 -26.47
C ASN A 368 -3.00 6.50 -27.13
N ASN A 369 -3.31 5.38 -26.46
CA ASN A 369 -4.21 4.34 -26.94
C ASN A 369 -4.66 3.47 -25.75
N TYR A 370 -5.65 2.61 -25.97
CA TYR A 370 -6.25 1.79 -24.91
C TYR A 370 -5.32 0.70 -24.37
N ASP A 371 -4.32 0.24 -25.13
CA ASP A 371 -3.32 -0.70 -24.62
C ASP A 371 -2.44 -0.08 -23.52
N SER A 372 -2.21 1.24 -23.59
CA SER A 372 -1.44 2.00 -22.60
C SER A 372 -2.20 2.28 -21.29
N LEU A 373 -3.48 1.90 -21.15
CA LEU A 373 -4.22 2.06 -19.89
C LEU A 373 -3.57 1.30 -18.73
N PHE A 374 -3.06 0.09 -19.00
CA PHE A 374 -2.38 -0.73 -17.99
C PHE A 374 -1.13 -0.03 -17.42
N GLU A 375 -0.50 0.83 -18.21
CA GLU A 375 0.69 1.58 -17.79
C GLU A 375 0.37 2.59 -16.68
N LYS A 376 -0.87 3.08 -16.65
CA LYS A 376 -1.36 4.06 -15.67
C LYS A 376 -1.84 3.46 -14.36
N THR A 377 -1.68 2.13 -14.20
CA THR A 377 -2.05 1.41 -12.99
C THR A 377 -1.39 2.03 -11.75
N TYR A 378 -0.08 2.26 -11.78
CA TYR A 378 0.63 2.78 -10.61
C TYR A 378 0.14 4.17 -10.23
N LYS A 379 -0.01 5.08 -11.21
CA LYS A 379 -0.56 6.42 -10.98
C LYS A 379 -1.97 6.37 -10.40
N PHE A 380 -2.88 5.54 -10.91
CA PHE A 380 -4.21 5.38 -10.32
C PHE A 380 -4.12 4.94 -8.85
N LYS A 381 -3.29 3.92 -8.58
CA LYS A 381 -3.07 3.39 -7.24
C LYS A 381 -2.55 4.48 -6.30
N THR A 382 -1.49 5.21 -6.66
CA THR A 382 -0.95 6.29 -5.79
C THR A 382 -1.93 7.45 -5.60
N MET A 383 -2.63 7.87 -6.65
CA MET A 383 -3.64 8.93 -6.57
C MET A 383 -4.73 8.59 -5.56
N LYS A 384 -5.35 7.41 -5.67
CA LYS A 384 -6.36 6.92 -4.70
C LYS A 384 -5.85 6.99 -3.27
N CYS A 385 -4.62 6.54 -3.04
CA CYS A 385 -4.07 6.36 -1.69
C CYS A 385 -3.59 7.66 -1.07
N SER A 386 -3.32 8.64 -1.90
CA SER A 386 -2.94 10.01 -1.54
C SER A 386 -4.14 10.95 -1.34
N MET A 387 -5.37 10.47 -1.51
CA MET A 387 -6.55 11.31 -1.29
C MET A 387 -6.69 11.69 0.18
N ALA A 388 -6.66 12.99 0.45
CA ALA A 388 -6.82 13.52 1.79
C ALA A 388 -8.28 13.40 2.27
N GLN A 389 -8.45 12.78 3.44
CA GLN A 389 -9.69 12.72 4.18
C GLN A 389 -9.99 14.06 4.85
N LYS A 390 -11.27 14.38 5.04
CA LYS A 390 -11.70 15.66 5.63
C LYS A 390 -12.68 15.45 6.79
N PRO A 391 -12.29 14.71 7.85
CA PRO A 391 -13.14 14.53 9.02
C PRO A 391 -13.37 15.88 9.73
N PRO A 392 -14.56 16.14 10.31
CA PRO A 392 -14.79 17.35 11.08
C PRO A 392 -13.83 17.48 12.27
N VAL A 393 -13.44 18.71 12.61
CA VAL A 393 -12.64 18.95 13.82
C VAL A 393 -13.43 18.50 15.05
N GLY A 394 -12.77 17.75 15.93
CA GLY A 394 -13.39 17.17 17.14
C GLY A 394 -13.89 15.73 16.97
N THR A 395 -13.88 15.16 15.77
CA THR A 395 -14.18 13.73 15.58
C THR A 395 -12.94 12.86 15.79
N GLU A 396 -13.09 11.79 16.58
CA GLU A 396 -12.06 10.73 16.67
C GLU A 396 -12.14 9.84 15.42
N VAL A 397 -11.01 9.69 14.72
CA VAL A 397 -10.86 8.76 13.59
C VAL A 397 -10.02 7.58 14.06
N ALA A 398 -10.60 6.38 14.02
CA ALA A 398 -9.89 5.13 14.31
C ALA A 398 -9.57 4.42 12.98
N ASP A 399 -8.32 4.00 12.80
CA ASP A 399 -7.85 3.29 11.61
C ASP A 399 -6.71 2.33 11.98
N ASN A 400 -6.49 1.32 11.13
CA ASN A 400 -5.40 0.35 11.24
C ASN A 400 -4.37 0.61 10.14
N LEU A 401 -3.20 1.10 10.54
CA LEU A 401 -2.09 1.39 9.63
C LEU A 401 -1.00 0.32 9.68
N LEU A 402 -0.64 -0.21 8.52
CA LEU A 402 0.53 -1.07 8.37
C LEU A 402 1.83 -0.25 8.36
N LYS A 403 2.98 -0.89 8.60
CA LYS A 403 4.30 -0.24 8.46
C LYS A 403 4.44 0.37 7.05
N GLY A 404 4.74 1.67 6.99
CA GLY A 404 4.92 2.42 5.75
C GLY A 404 3.62 2.83 5.05
N GLU A 405 2.47 2.43 5.60
CA GLU A 405 1.16 2.89 5.12
C GLU A 405 0.86 4.28 5.67
N LYS A 406 0.32 5.15 4.82
CA LYS A 406 0.01 6.54 5.16
C LYS A 406 -1.49 6.82 5.01
N ARG A 407 -2.00 7.74 5.84
CA ARG A 407 -3.30 8.37 5.67
C ARG A 407 -3.11 9.86 5.62
N PHE A 408 -3.75 10.48 4.64
CA PHE A 408 -3.70 11.91 4.43
C PHE A 408 -5.00 12.54 4.90
N TYR A 409 -4.88 13.72 5.48
CA TYR A 409 -5.97 14.52 6.02
C TYR A 409 -5.77 15.97 5.59
N ASN A 410 -6.86 16.68 5.36
CA ASN A 410 -6.86 18.13 5.17
C ASN A 410 -7.84 18.75 6.16
N TYR A 411 -7.35 19.71 6.94
CA TYR A 411 -8.12 20.49 7.88
C TYR A 411 -8.05 21.98 7.57
N GLN A 412 -9.17 22.66 7.72
CA GLN A 412 -9.19 24.14 7.72
C GLN A 412 -8.59 24.65 9.04
N LEU A 413 -7.76 25.69 8.95
CA LEU A 413 -7.12 26.33 10.11
C LEU A 413 -7.92 27.57 10.53
N GLY A 414 -8.30 27.61 11.81
CA GLY A 414 -8.79 28.82 12.45
C GLY A 414 -7.66 29.70 12.97
N ALA A 415 -8.00 30.89 13.51
CA ALA A 415 -7.03 31.83 14.08
C ALA A 415 -6.15 31.22 15.20
N ASN A 416 -6.68 30.23 15.91
CA ASN A 416 -6.00 29.53 17.00
C ASN A 416 -5.28 28.24 16.56
N GLY A 417 -5.26 27.94 15.26
CA GLY A 417 -4.72 26.69 14.71
C GLY A 417 -5.60 25.46 15.00
N ILE A 418 -5.01 24.28 14.90
CA ILE A 418 -5.61 23.00 15.29
C ILE A 418 -4.65 22.21 16.19
N THR A 419 -5.22 21.41 17.09
CA THR A 419 -4.44 20.40 17.81
C THR A 419 -4.75 19.03 17.23
N VAL A 420 -3.72 18.33 16.77
CA VAL A 420 -3.82 16.96 16.27
C VAL A 420 -3.29 16.02 17.35
N ASN A 421 -4.16 15.15 17.86
CA ASN A 421 -3.80 14.12 18.82
C ASN A 421 -3.79 12.77 18.11
N VAL A 422 -2.66 12.09 18.17
CA VAL A 422 -2.44 10.77 17.59
C VAL A 422 -2.07 9.83 18.72
N GLY A 423 -3.04 9.04 19.14
CA GLY A 423 -2.87 8.01 20.16
C GLY A 423 -2.67 6.62 19.53
N ASN A 424 -2.00 5.73 20.23
CA ASN A 424 -1.96 4.31 19.87
C ASN A 424 -2.73 3.49 20.91
N LYS A 425 -3.70 2.68 20.47
CA LYS A 425 -4.46 1.79 21.35
C LYS A 425 -3.75 0.45 21.63
N ASN A 426 -2.74 0.08 20.83
CA ASN A 426 -2.10 -1.25 20.78
C ASN A 426 -0.54 -1.22 20.83
N ASN A 427 0.09 -0.26 21.51
CA ASN A 427 1.57 -0.17 21.65
C ASN A 427 2.39 -0.03 20.34
N GLY A 428 1.76 0.27 19.20
CA GLY A 428 2.47 0.63 17.97
C GLY A 428 3.03 2.06 18.02
N GLN A 429 3.90 2.42 17.07
CA GLN A 429 4.28 3.81 16.84
C GLN A 429 3.65 4.31 15.54
N VAL A 430 3.28 5.58 15.55
CA VAL A 430 2.80 6.31 14.37
C VAL A 430 3.50 7.65 14.36
N THR A 431 3.86 8.12 13.19
CA THR A 431 4.49 9.41 13.00
C THR A 431 3.57 10.29 12.18
N GLY A 432 3.30 11.48 12.70
CA GLY A 432 2.56 12.51 12.01
C GLY A 432 3.52 13.45 11.28
N TYR A 433 3.14 13.84 10.07
CA TYR A 433 3.79 14.90 9.28
C TYR A 433 2.74 15.92 8.92
N PHE A 434 3.10 17.20 8.87
CA PHE A 434 2.19 18.23 8.37
C PHE A 434 2.89 19.20 7.43
N SER A 435 2.09 19.82 6.56
CA SER A 435 2.52 20.93 5.72
C SER A 435 1.37 21.89 5.48
N PHE A 436 1.72 23.16 5.29
CA PHE A 436 0.78 24.22 4.91
C PHE A 436 0.69 24.42 3.40
N THR A 437 1.53 23.73 2.62
CA THR A 437 1.64 23.91 1.16
C THR A 437 1.66 22.58 0.41
N LEU A 438 2.26 21.54 0.98
CA LEU A 438 2.31 20.22 0.37
C LEU A 438 1.07 19.41 0.75
N THR A 439 0.28 19.01 -0.24
CA THR A 439 -0.98 18.27 -0.05
C THR A 439 -0.79 16.89 0.58
N ASN A 440 0.37 16.27 0.32
CA ASN A 440 0.73 14.93 0.77
C ASN A 440 2.10 14.95 1.47
N PRO A 441 2.20 15.49 2.70
CA PRO A 441 3.45 15.53 3.43
C PRO A 441 3.94 14.12 3.79
N THR A 442 5.24 13.94 3.86
CA THR A 442 5.89 12.66 4.17
C THR A 442 7.14 12.89 5.01
N ALA A 443 7.80 11.81 5.44
CA ALA A 443 9.13 11.90 6.04
C ALA A 443 10.15 12.63 5.14
N ALA A 444 9.97 12.57 3.82
CA ALA A 444 10.87 13.20 2.86
C ALA A 444 10.63 14.69 2.66
N GLU A 445 9.40 15.17 2.83
CA GLU A 445 9.06 16.58 2.65
C GLU A 445 7.88 16.96 3.56
N ASN A 446 8.13 17.86 4.51
CA ASN A 446 7.12 18.35 5.47
C ASN A 446 7.56 19.68 6.11
N ASP A 447 6.61 20.41 6.69
CA ASP A 447 6.90 21.61 7.50
C ASP A 447 7.08 21.27 8.99
N GLY A 448 6.60 20.10 9.42
CA GLY A 448 6.93 19.56 10.72
C GLY A 448 6.45 18.13 10.91
N GLN A 449 6.97 17.52 11.98
CA GLN A 449 6.72 16.13 12.36
C GLN A 449 6.33 16.04 13.84
N PHE A 450 5.57 15.02 14.21
CA PHE A 450 5.14 14.81 15.58
C PHE A 450 4.83 13.34 15.91
N THR A 451 4.91 13.02 17.20
CA THR A 451 4.48 11.74 17.78
C THR A 451 3.60 12.06 18.98
N GLY A 452 2.39 11.49 19.06
CA GLY A 452 1.44 11.88 20.10
C GLY A 452 0.65 13.12 19.69
N SER A 453 0.90 14.26 20.35
CA SER A 453 0.13 15.49 20.13
C SER A 453 0.96 16.58 19.46
N ALA A 454 0.34 17.36 18.57
CA ALA A 454 0.91 18.56 17.99
C ALA A 454 -0.11 19.69 17.93
N ASN A 455 0.30 20.88 18.38
CA ASN A 455 -0.42 22.12 18.11
C ASN A 455 0.13 22.76 16.83
N ILE A 456 -0.70 22.83 15.79
CA ILE A 456 -0.33 23.29 14.45
C ILE A 456 -1.03 24.62 14.20
N VAL A 457 -0.24 25.70 14.14
CA VAL A 457 -0.72 27.06 13.94
C VAL A 457 0.26 27.84 13.07
N LYS A 458 -0.22 28.50 12.02
CA LYS A 458 0.60 29.37 11.19
C LYS A 458 -0.21 30.59 10.77
N SER A 459 0.30 31.77 11.13
CA SER A 459 -0.32 33.04 10.73
C SER A 459 -0.45 33.12 9.21
N GLY A 460 -1.64 33.46 8.72
CA GLY A 460 -1.97 33.57 7.29
C GLY A 460 -2.25 32.25 6.56
N ALA A 461 -2.09 31.08 7.21
CA ALA A 461 -2.48 29.81 6.62
C ALA A 461 -3.97 29.52 6.88
N THR A 462 -4.70 29.11 5.85
CA THR A 462 -6.15 28.78 5.92
C THR A 462 -6.41 27.29 6.04
N GLU A 463 -5.43 26.45 5.71
CA GLU A 463 -5.53 24.99 5.79
C GLU A 463 -4.19 24.35 6.16
N VAL A 464 -4.26 23.10 6.62
CA VAL A 464 -3.11 22.25 6.89
C VAL A 464 -3.38 20.85 6.35
N PHE A 465 -2.36 20.29 5.71
CA PHE A 465 -2.32 18.91 5.29
C PHE A 465 -1.55 18.10 6.32
N VAL A 466 -2.12 16.98 6.73
CA VAL A 466 -1.54 16.10 7.75
C VAL A 466 -1.46 14.70 7.17
N ALA A 467 -0.31 14.04 7.31
CA ALA A 467 -0.14 12.64 7.02
C ALA A 467 0.16 11.88 8.31
N ILE A 468 -0.55 10.79 8.56
CA ILE A 468 -0.22 9.85 9.63
C ILE A 468 0.34 8.60 8.99
N GLU A 469 1.57 8.26 9.32
CA GLU A 469 2.25 7.06 8.87
C GLU A 469 2.25 6.00 9.97
N GLY A 470 1.91 4.77 9.59
CA GLY A 470 2.17 3.59 10.38
C GLY A 470 3.67 3.39 10.50
N SER A 471 4.24 3.71 11.65
CA SER A 471 5.61 3.36 11.94
C SER A 471 5.65 1.88 12.33
N ALA A 472 6.71 1.18 11.98
CA ALA A 472 6.99 -0.05 12.72
C ALA A 472 7.10 0.34 14.20
N PRO A 473 6.66 -0.50 15.14
CA PRO A 473 7.02 -0.31 16.54
C PRO A 473 8.56 -0.35 16.67
N GLY A 474 9.22 0.80 16.58
CA GLY A 474 10.67 0.95 16.50
C GLY A 474 11.32 0.17 15.35
N ASP A 475 12.36 0.74 14.73
CA ASP A 475 13.40 -0.08 14.12
C ASP A 475 14.28 -0.75 15.19
N SER A 476 13.61 -1.38 16.16
CA SER A 476 14.20 -2.32 17.10
C SER A 476 13.12 -3.34 17.46
N HIS A 477 13.12 -4.47 16.77
CA HIS A 477 12.59 -5.73 17.28
C HIS A 477 11.05 -5.89 17.41
N TYR A 478 10.36 -6.34 16.37
CA TYR A 478 9.15 -7.17 16.55
C TYR A 478 9.31 -8.63 16.10
N SER A 479 10.55 -9.05 15.82
CA SER A 479 10.87 -10.47 15.74
C SER A 479 12.31 -10.81 16.18
N ILE A 480 13.00 -9.84 16.79
CA ILE A 480 14.39 -10.01 17.25
C ILE A 480 14.51 -9.69 18.76
N LYS A 481 13.42 -9.30 19.46
CA LYS A 481 13.50 -8.94 20.88
C LYS A 481 13.63 -10.26 21.63
N PRO A 482 14.72 -10.49 22.39
CA PRO A 482 14.82 -11.67 23.21
C PRO A 482 13.57 -11.79 24.10
N ASN A 483 12.98 -12.97 24.14
CA ASN A 483 11.87 -13.34 25.01
C ASN A 483 10.54 -12.63 24.70
N ALA A 484 10.32 -12.16 23.46
CA ALA A 484 8.98 -11.74 23.04
C ALA A 484 8.05 -12.95 22.92
N MET A 485 6.85 -12.83 23.49
CA MET A 485 5.87 -13.91 23.67
C MET A 485 4.50 -13.50 23.14
N GLY A 486 3.60 -14.46 23.01
CA GLY A 486 2.21 -14.26 22.59
C GLY A 486 1.93 -14.71 21.16
N ARG A 487 0.66 -15.00 20.90
CA ARG A 487 0.17 -15.50 19.62
C ARG A 487 0.54 -14.58 18.45
N ASP A 488 0.38 -13.27 18.60
CA ASP A 488 0.68 -12.31 17.54
C ASP A 488 2.16 -12.32 17.14
N VAL A 489 3.06 -12.53 18.12
CA VAL A 489 4.51 -12.66 17.88
C VAL A 489 4.81 -13.96 17.14
N ALA A 490 4.15 -15.05 17.52
CA ALA A 490 4.24 -16.33 16.81
C ALA A 490 3.72 -16.22 15.37
N GLU A 491 2.51 -15.71 15.16
CA GLU A 491 1.92 -15.51 13.82
C GLU A 491 2.76 -14.59 12.95
N ALA A 492 3.27 -13.48 13.48
CA ALA A 492 4.13 -12.56 12.74
C ALA A 492 5.44 -13.23 12.32
N SER A 493 6.05 -14.02 13.20
CA SER A 493 7.29 -14.77 12.91
C SER A 493 7.04 -15.86 11.87
N VAL A 494 5.97 -16.66 11.99
CA VAL A 494 5.58 -17.67 10.98
C VAL A 494 5.27 -17.01 9.65
N ARG A 495 4.49 -15.92 9.60
CA ARG A 495 4.22 -15.18 8.36
C ARG A 495 5.51 -14.69 7.71
N LYS A 496 6.47 -14.22 8.52
CA LYS A 496 7.77 -13.75 8.01
C LYS A 496 8.60 -14.90 7.45
N VAL A 497 8.64 -16.03 8.13
CA VAL A 497 9.32 -17.25 7.67
C VAL A 497 8.65 -17.80 6.38
N ASN A 498 7.32 -17.92 6.38
CA ASN A 498 6.52 -18.40 5.26
C ASN A 498 6.55 -17.46 4.05
N SER A 499 6.70 -16.15 4.26
CA SER A 499 6.85 -15.16 3.17
C SER A 499 8.04 -15.45 2.25
N LEU A 500 9.01 -16.24 2.72
CA LEU A 500 10.18 -16.63 1.94
C LEU A 500 9.97 -17.88 1.08
N LYS A 501 8.80 -18.54 1.18
CA LYS A 501 8.51 -19.83 0.52
C LYS A 501 9.67 -20.82 0.69
N ILE A 502 10.25 -20.86 1.89
CA ILE A 502 11.40 -21.72 2.21
C ILE A 502 10.94 -23.16 2.40
N VAL A 503 9.77 -23.36 3.01
CA VAL A 503 9.01 -24.61 3.03
C VAL A 503 7.85 -24.44 2.04
N ALA A 504 7.61 -25.44 1.18
CA ALA A 504 6.30 -25.55 0.53
C ALA A 504 5.27 -25.80 1.64
N ASP A 505 4.16 -25.04 1.63
CA ASP A 505 3.06 -25.04 2.60
C ASP A 505 3.33 -25.84 3.89
N ASP A 506 3.65 -25.15 4.99
CA ASP A 506 3.90 -25.82 6.26
C ASP A 506 2.64 -26.41 6.90
N HIS A 507 1.47 -26.30 6.24
CA HIS A 507 0.19 -26.82 6.71
C HIS A 507 -0.13 -26.34 8.13
N GLU A 508 0.22 -25.07 8.40
CA GLU A 508 0.13 -24.39 9.71
C GLU A 508 0.96 -25.02 10.83
N PHE A 509 1.86 -25.95 10.51
CA PHE A 509 2.63 -26.70 11.50
C PHE A 509 3.47 -25.79 12.38
N LEU A 510 4.16 -24.78 11.84
CA LEU A 510 5.00 -23.90 12.67
C LEU A 510 4.16 -23.11 13.69
N LEU A 511 2.95 -22.69 13.32
CA LEU A 511 2.09 -21.98 14.26
C LEU A 511 1.62 -22.90 15.38
N ARG A 512 1.13 -24.11 15.03
CA ARG A 512 0.73 -25.14 16.00
C ARG A 512 1.87 -25.52 16.94
N LEU A 513 3.05 -25.71 16.37
CA LEU A 513 4.26 -26.07 17.09
C LEU A 513 4.62 -25.04 18.17
N SER A 514 4.54 -23.74 17.86
CA SER A 514 4.84 -22.68 18.86
C SER A 514 3.88 -22.69 20.06
N TYR A 515 2.63 -23.10 19.86
CA TYR A 515 1.68 -23.26 20.96
C TYR A 515 1.94 -24.54 21.75
N VAL A 516 2.23 -25.65 21.07
CA VAL A 516 2.48 -26.93 21.74
C VAL A 516 3.74 -26.89 22.59
N GLU A 517 4.82 -26.28 22.09
CA GLU A 517 6.11 -26.23 22.77
C GLU A 517 6.14 -25.26 23.95
N SER A 518 5.45 -24.12 23.84
CA SER A 518 5.60 -23.04 24.83
C SER A 518 4.32 -22.30 25.20
N GLY A 519 3.18 -22.64 24.59
CA GLY A 519 1.94 -21.87 24.70
C GLY A 519 2.13 -20.45 24.17
N TYR A 520 2.86 -20.29 23.06
CA TYR A 520 3.36 -19.00 22.58
C TYR A 520 4.26 -18.27 23.60
N GLY A 521 5.00 -19.02 24.41
CA GLY A 521 5.85 -18.50 25.48
C GLY A 521 5.13 -18.17 26.78
N CYS A 522 3.81 -18.33 26.85
CA CYS A 522 3.01 -17.98 28.03
C CYS A 522 2.88 -19.11 29.07
N SER A 523 3.40 -20.32 28.79
CA SER A 523 3.37 -21.44 29.74
C SER A 523 4.52 -21.36 30.75
N TYR A 524 4.21 -21.41 32.05
CA TYR A 524 5.20 -21.27 33.14
C TYR A 524 6.26 -22.41 33.16
N ALA A 525 6.02 -23.52 32.46
CA ALA A 525 6.95 -24.63 32.33
C ALA A 525 8.06 -24.40 31.28
N SER A 526 7.93 -23.40 30.40
CA SER A 526 8.89 -23.10 29.32
C SER A 526 9.84 -21.92 29.60
N LEU A 527 9.85 -21.40 30.83
CA LEU A 527 10.66 -20.22 31.19
C LEU A 527 12.17 -20.51 31.35
N ASN A 528 12.64 -21.71 30.99
CA ASN A 528 14.03 -22.11 31.19
C ASN A 528 14.73 -22.76 29.98
N THR A 529 14.20 -22.59 28.76
CA THR A 529 14.80 -23.22 27.57
C THR A 529 15.29 -22.16 26.57
N THR A 530 16.58 -22.24 26.25
CA THR A 530 17.28 -21.45 25.23
C THR A 530 16.59 -21.42 23.86
N GLY A 531 15.70 -22.37 23.56
CA GLY A 531 15.04 -22.57 22.27
C GLY A 531 13.90 -21.64 21.86
N GLY A 532 13.49 -20.68 22.69
CA GLY A 532 12.44 -19.69 22.36
C GLY A 532 11.04 -20.28 22.17
N LEU A 533 10.18 -19.57 21.41
CA LEU A 533 8.76 -19.91 21.19
C LEU A 533 8.53 -21.31 20.59
N TRP A 534 9.47 -21.83 19.80
CA TRP A 534 9.37 -23.14 19.15
C TRP A 534 10.11 -24.26 19.91
N GLY A 535 10.57 -24.03 21.14
CA GLY A 535 11.17 -25.09 21.96
C GLY A 535 12.38 -25.78 21.32
N VAL A 536 13.16 -25.05 20.49
CA VAL A 536 14.29 -25.60 19.74
C VAL A 536 15.38 -26.07 20.72
N SER A 537 15.61 -27.38 20.82
CA SER A 537 16.69 -27.91 21.66
C SER A 537 18.07 -27.65 21.04
N SER A 538 19.13 -27.73 21.85
CA SER A 538 20.51 -27.57 21.37
C SER A 538 20.85 -28.56 20.26
N ALA A 539 20.39 -29.81 20.36
CA ALA A 539 20.58 -30.83 19.33
C ALA A 539 19.87 -30.47 18.00
N VAL A 540 18.64 -29.95 18.10
CA VAL A 540 17.86 -29.47 16.95
C VAL A 540 18.57 -28.28 16.30
N PHE A 541 19.05 -27.32 17.09
CA PHE A 541 19.77 -26.15 16.57
C PHE A 541 21.08 -26.53 15.86
N LEU A 542 21.89 -27.39 16.46
CA LEU A 542 23.16 -27.85 15.87
C LEU A 542 22.94 -28.55 14.52
N ALA A 543 21.86 -29.32 14.37
CA ALA A 543 21.52 -29.93 13.08
C ALA A 543 21.23 -28.87 11.98
N THR A 544 20.86 -27.64 12.35
CA THR A 544 20.68 -26.52 11.41
C THR A 544 21.96 -25.73 11.12
N GLN A 545 23.10 -26.11 11.71
CA GLN A 545 24.39 -25.44 11.57
C GLN A 545 25.40 -26.28 10.77
N ASP A 546 24.96 -27.41 10.20
CA ASP A 546 25.81 -28.32 9.42
C ASP A 546 25.52 -28.20 7.91
N PRO A 547 26.25 -27.33 7.18
CA PRO A 547 26.09 -27.17 5.73
C PRO A 547 26.54 -28.40 4.93
N GLU A 548 27.39 -29.26 5.49
CA GLU A 548 27.96 -30.42 4.79
C GLU A 548 27.01 -31.62 4.83
N ALA A 549 26.28 -31.80 5.93
CA ALA A 549 25.32 -32.90 6.07
C ALA A 549 24.03 -32.71 5.23
N THR A 550 23.61 -31.47 4.94
CA THR A 550 22.34 -31.19 4.24
C THR A 550 22.47 -30.08 3.19
N PRO A 551 22.78 -30.41 1.91
CA PRO A 551 22.96 -29.41 0.84
C PRO A 551 21.75 -28.51 0.56
N VAL A 552 20.54 -28.92 0.99
CA VAL A 552 19.33 -28.10 0.91
C VAL A 552 19.44 -26.85 1.79
N LEU A 553 20.09 -26.94 2.95
CA LEU A 553 20.21 -25.83 3.90
C LEU A 553 21.05 -24.68 3.34
N THR A 554 22.09 -24.96 2.57
CA THR A 554 22.95 -23.93 1.95
C THR A 554 22.14 -22.96 1.10
N LYS A 555 21.18 -23.45 0.31
CA LYS A 555 20.26 -22.59 -0.45
C LYS A 555 19.35 -21.76 0.44
N LEU A 556 18.99 -22.27 1.61
CA LEU A 556 18.16 -21.58 2.59
C LEU A 556 18.95 -20.53 3.36
N TYR A 557 20.22 -20.75 3.68
CA TYR A 557 21.09 -19.75 4.29
C TYR A 557 21.24 -18.53 3.39
N PHE A 558 21.45 -18.72 2.09
CA PHE A 558 21.46 -17.60 1.14
C PHE A 558 20.14 -16.84 1.10
N LYS A 559 19.00 -17.54 1.18
CA LYS A 559 17.68 -16.89 1.26
C LYS A 559 17.50 -16.11 2.56
N ILE A 560 17.90 -16.68 3.69
CA ILE A 560 17.84 -16.04 5.01
C ILE A 560 18.73 -14.79 5.04
N SER A 561 19.96 -14.91 4.56
CA SER A 561 20.90 -13.79 4.45
C SER A 561 20.37 -12.69 3.52
N SER A 562 19.90 -13.03 2.31
CA SER A 562 19.38 -12.03 1.37
C SER A 562 18.08 -11.34 1.81
N LYS A 563 17.27 -11.98 2.65
CA LYS A 563 15.94 -11.47 3.04
C LYS A 563 15.90 -10.86 4.44
N PHE A 564 16.69 -11.37 5.36
CA PHE A 564 16.75 -10.92 6.75
C PHE A 564 18.08 -10.30 7.14
N ARG A 565 19.11 -10.36 6.26
CA ARG A 565 20.49 -9.97 6.60
C ARG A 565 21.03 -10.74 7.81
N ILE A 566 20.57 -11.98 7.98
CA ILE A 566 21.06 -12.90 9.01
C ILE A 566 22.02 -13.86 8.33
N ASN A 567 23.28 -13.87 8.75
CA ASN A 567 24.17 -14.98 8.42
C ASN A 567 23.86 -16.12 9.40
N TRP A 568 23.20 -17.18 8.91
CA TRP A 568 22.70 -18.24 9.78
C TRP A 568 23.82 -18.95 10.54
N LEU A 569 25.00 -19.08 9.91
CA LEU A 569 26.16 -19.74 10.50
C LEU A 569 26.80 -18.94 11.66
N ASP A 570 26.48 -17.64 11.77
CA ASP A 570 26.95 -16.79 12.86
C ASP A 570 25.98 -16.77 14.05
N VAL A 571 24.79 -17.36 13.90
CA VAL A 571 23.75 -17.38 14.94
C VAL A 571 24.17 -18.31 16.07
N THR A 572 24.03 -17.86 17.31
CA THR A 572 24.29 -18.69 18.50
C THR A 572 23.00 -19.20 19.13
N GLU A 573 23.08 -20.29 19.91
CA GLU A 573 21.91 -20.84 20.61
C GLU A 573 21.24 -19.82 21.55
N ALA A 574 22.01 -18.92 22.17
CA ALA A 574 21.50 -17.85 23.03
C ALA A 574 20.57 -16.89 22.28
N GLU A 575 20.73 -16.75 20.97
CA GLU A 575 19.91 -15.89 20.13
C GLU A 575 18.57 -16.52 19.74
N LEU A 576 18.35 -17.80 20.03
CA LEU A 576 17.04 -18.44 19.84
C LEU A 576 15.97 -17.91 20.81
N THR A 577 16.37 -17.14 21.83
CA THR A 577 15.44 -16.28 22.59
C THR A 577 14.69 -15.28 21.70
N LYS A 578 15.17 -15.01 20.49
CA LYS A 578 14.54 -14.13 19.51
C LYS A 578 13.51 -14.92 18.68
N PRO A 579 12.24 -14.51 18.64
CA PRO A 579 11.17 -15.23 17.93
C PRO A 579 11.47 -15.62 16.48
N LEU A 580 12.03 -14.71 15.67
CA LEU A 580 12.37 -15.03 14.28
C LEU A 580 13.44 -16.11 14.19
N TYR A 581 14.41 -16.10 15.12
CA TYR A 581 15.56 -16.99 15.09
C TYR A 581 15.12 -18.39 15.53
N SER A 582 14.29 -18.47 16.59
CA SER A 582 13.62 -19.70 17.00
C SER A 582 12.74 -20.29 15.88
N ALA A 583 11.94 -19.46 15.20
CA ALA A 583 11.12 -19.91 14.06
C ALA A 583 11.95 -20.41 12.88
N LEU A 584 13.04 -19.71 12.55
CA LEU A 584 13.97 -20.10 11.50
C LEU A 584 14.68 -21.41 11.83
N ALA A 585 15.09 -21.61 13.08
CA ALA A 585 15.74 -22.84 13.52
C ALA A 585 14.76 -24.02 13.45
N ALA A 586 13.54 -23.87 13.97
CA ALA A 586 12.49 -24.88 13.88
C ALA A 586 12.21 -25.26 12.41
N MET A 587 12.09 -24.26 11.54
CA MET A 587 11.86 -24.47 10.12
C MET A 587 13.03 -25.16 9.42
N LEU A 588 14.27 -24.70 9.62
CA LEU A 588 15.46 -25.31 9.01
C LEU A 588 15.62 -26.76 9.46
N TYR A 589 15.31 -27.06 10.72
CA TYR A 589 15.31 -28.42 11.22
C TYR A 589 14.31 -29.31 10.48
N THR A 590 13.11 -28.82 10.15
CA THR A 590 12.17 -29.63 9.33
C THR A 590 12.72 -30.01 7.96
N LYS A 591 13.79 -29.34 7.48
CA LYS A 591 14.45 -29.66 6.21
C LYS A 591 15.65 -30.60 6.34
N THR A 592 16.04 -30.94 7.56
CA THR A 592 17.02 -32.01 7.83
C THR A 592 16.34 -33.37 8.05
N LEU A 593 15.01 -33.38 8.22
CA LEU A 593 14.23 -34.58 8.48
C LEU A 593 13.91 -35.37 7.19
N PRO A 594 13.80 -36.71 7.28
CA PRO A 594 13.62 -37.58 6.11
C PRO A 594 12.20 -37.53 5.51
N GLU A 595 11.22 -37.12 6.30
CA GLU A 595 9.81 -37.04 5.89
C GLU A 595 9.38 -35.55 5.81
N PRO A 596 8.56 -35.15 4.82
CA PRO A 596 8.00 -33.80 4.78
C PRO A 596 6.95 -33.61 5.88
N ILE A 597 6.68 -32.34 6.21
CA ILE A 597 5.61 -31.97 7.15
C ILE A 597 4.26 -32.51 6.63
N PRO A 598 3.52 -33.30 7.41
CA PRO A 598 2.22 -33.81 6.97
C PRO A 598 1.14 -32.73 6.88
N ASP A 599 0.14 -33.00 6.05
CA ASP A 599 -1.03 -32.15 5.76
C ASP A 599 -2.09 -32.12 6.87
N THR A 600 -2.24 -33.23 7.60
CA THR A 600 -3.27 -33.41 8.62
C THR A 600 -2.72 -33.24 10.03
N MET A 601 -3.52 -32.67 10.93
CA MET A 601 -3.15 -32.46 12.34
C MET A 601 -2.74 -33.77 13.05
N ALA A 602 -3.42 -34.89 12.79
CA ALA A 602 -3.09 -36.17 13.41
C ALA A 602 -1.69 -36.66 12.99
N LYS A 603 -1.39 -36.62 11.68
CA LYS A 603 -0.05 -36.98 11.19
C LYS A 603 1.01 -35.98 11.65
N GLN A 604 0.68 -34.70 11.76
CA GLN A 604 1.58 -33.68 12.33
C GLN A 604 1.90 -33.97 13.81
N ALA A 605 0.94 -34.48 14.58
CA ALA A 605 1.16 -34.87 15.96
C ALA A 605 2.13 -36.07 16.08
N ASP A 606 1.98 -37.05 15.20
CA ASP A 606 2.92 -38.19 15.10
C ASP A 606 4.30 -37.73 14.63
N TYR A 607 4.35 -36.85 13.63
CA TYR A 607 5.58 -36.24 13.10
C TYR A 607 6.32 -35.46 14.18
N TRP A 608 5.60 -34.64 14.96
CA TRP A 608 6.14 -33.91 16.10
C TRP A 608 6.72 -34.87 17.15
N ALA A 609 5.96 -35.87 17.58
CA ALA A 609 6.40 -36.83 18.61
C ALA A 609 7.58 -37.70 18.16
N LYS A 610 7.65 -37.99 16.85
CA LYS A 610 8.72 -38.83 16.26
C LYS A 610 10.00 -38.05 16.03
N TYR A 611 9.92 -36.83 15.52
CA TYR A 611 11.08 -36.10 15.01
C TYR A 611 11.44 -34.83 15.78
N TYR A 612 10.45 -34.04 16.20
CA TYR A 612 10.72 -32.74 16.80
C TYR A 612 10.86 -32.82 18.33
N HIS A 613 10.05 -33.65 18.97
CA HIS A 613 10.03 -33.88 20.41
C HIS A 613 10.01 -35.39 20.73
N PRO A 614 11.14 -36.11 20.53
CA PRO A 614 11.22 -37.54 20.81
C PRO A 614 10.84 -37.86 22.27
N GLY A 615 9.84 -38.72 22.45
CA GLY A 615 9.25 -39.03 23.77
C GLY A 615 8.00 -38.22 24.12
N GLY A 616 7.63 -37.24 23.27
CA GLY A 616 6.34 -36.56 23.33
C GLY A 616 5.17 -37.49 22.94
N SER A 617 3.95 -37.13 23.36
CA SER A 617 2.74 -37.87 23.00
C SER A 617 1.96 -37.13 21.92
N ALA A 618 1.71 -37.78 20.78
CA ALA A 618 0.83 -37.23 19.74
C ALA A 618 -0.55 -36.82 20.28
N LYS A 619 -1.03 -37.49 21.34
CA LYS A 619 -2.27 -37.12 22.05
C LYS A 619 -2.15 -35.77 22.76
N VAL A 620 -1.00 -35.47 23.36
CA VAL A 620 -0.73 -34.18 24.01
C VAL A 620 -0.70 -33.05 22.98
N PHE A 621 0.02 -33.25 21.87
CA PHE A 621 0.03 -32.30 20.76
C PHE A 621 -1.40 -32.01 20.28
N THR A 622 -2.17 -33.07 20.00
CA THR A 622 -3.56 -32.95 19.53
C THR A 622 -4.42 -32.18 20.52
N ASN A 623 -4.37 -32.51 21.82
CA ASN A 623 -5.14 -31.83 22.85
C ASN A 623 -4.79 -30.34 22.98
N LEU A 624 -3.49 -29.99 22.92
CA LEU A 624 -3.03 -28.61 22.98
C LEU A 624 -3.46 -27.84 21.72
N VAL A 625 -3.31 -28.41 20.52
CA VAL A 625 -3.78 -27.75 19.29
C VAL A 625 -5.30 -27.59 19.27
N THR A 626 -6.07 -28.55 19.76
CA THR A 626 -7.51 -28.40 19.93
C THR A 626 -7.85 -27.30 20.93
N THR A 627 -7.10 -27.20 22.04
CA THR A 627 -7.26 -26.10 23.02
C THR A 627 -6.93 -24.74 22.38
N MET A 628 -5.86 -24.66 21.60
CA MET A 628 -5.47 -23.48 20.82
C MET A 628 -6.59 -23.04 19.89
N GLN A 629 -7.17 -23.98 19.13
CA GLN A 629 -8.27 -23.73 18.21
C GLN A 629 -9.54 -23.28 18.95
N ASN A 630 -9.87 -23.92 20.08
CA ASN A 630 -11.06 -23.61 20.88
C ASN A 630 -10.92 -22.36 21.75
N SER A 631 -9.70 -21.88 22.01
CA SER A 631 -9.44 -20.62 22.73
C SER A 631 -9.75 -19.37 21.89
N PHE A 632 -10.13 -19.57 20.62
CA PHE A 632 -10.58 -18.53 19.72
C PHE A 632 -12.06 -18.22 19.95
N VAL A 633 -12.36 -17.13 20.66
CA VAL A 633 -13.71 -16.59 20.74
C VAL A 633 -13.82 -15.40 19.79
N CYS A 634 -14.34 -15.66 18.59
CA CYS A 634 -14.73 -14.60 17.67
C CYS A 634 -15.98 -13.90 18.23
N ARG A 635 -15.85 -12.71 18.83
CA ARG A 635 -17.02 -11.93 19.32
C ARG A 635 -17.64 -11.03 18.25
N THR A 636 -17.29 -11.26 16.99
CA THR A 636 -17.84 -10.56 15.82
C THR A 636 -18.86 -11.45 15.13
N ARG A 637 -20.09 -10.97 14.97
CA ARG A 637 -21.12 -11.67 14.17
C ARG A 637 -20.65 -11.75 12.72
N MET A 638 -20.61 -12.97 12.17
CA MET A 638 -20.21 -13.23 10.79
C MET A 638 -21.35 -13.98 10.08
N ASP A 639 -22.07 -13.29 9.18
CA ASP A 639 -23.06 -13.94 8.33
C ASP A 639 -22.33 -14.74 7.24
N THR A 640 -22.32 -16.06 7.37
CA THR A 640 -21.55 -16.96 6.49
C THR A 640 -22.48 -17.82 5.66
N CYS A 641 -22.31 -17.81 4.32
CA CYS A 641 -23.04 -18.68 3.41
C CYS A 641 -22.08 -19.74 2.83
N PHE A 642 -22.40 -21.02 3.02
CA PHE A 642 -21.63 -22.13 2.47
C PHE A 642 -22.29 -22.66 1.20
N VAL A 643 -21.54 -22.65 0.09
CA VAL A 643 -21.97 -23.28 -1.17
C VAL A 643 -21.25 -24.61 -1.28
N LEU A 644 -22.00 -25.70 -1.28
CA LEU A 644 -21.48 -27.05 -1.49
C LEU A 644 -21.73 -27.49 -2.93
N ASP A 645 -20.72 -28.10 -3.54
CA ASP A 645 -20.86 -28.72 -4.86
C ASP A 645 -21.76 -29.96 -4.78
N GLY A 646 -22.96 -29.84 -5.37
CA GLY A 646 -23.95 -30.90 -5.49
C GLY A 646 -23.94 -31.60 -6.87
N SER A 647 -22.92 -31.35 -7.71
CA SER A 647 -22.85 -31.88 -9.08
C SER A 647 -22.65 -33.39 -9.18
N GLY A 648 -22.46 -34.08 -8.05
CA GLY A 648 -22.19 -35.52 -8.00
C GLY A 648 -20.72 -35.89 -8.24
N SER A 649 -19.85 -34.89 -8.41
CA SER A 649 -18.39 -35.03 -8.51
C SER A 649 -17.71 -35.43 -7.19
N ILE A 650 -18.40 -35.21 -6.06
CA ILE A 650 -17.90 -35.49 -4.71
C ILE A 650 -18.48 -36.82 -4.21
N ALA A 651 -17.62 -37.69 -3.68
CA ALA A 651 -18.06 -38.91 -3.03
C ALA A 651 -19.02 -38.58 -1.88
N LYS A 652 -20.10 -39.37 -1.74
CA LYS A 652 -21.15 -39.15 -0.72
C LYS A 652 -20.59 -38.95 0.69
N ASP A 653 -19.57 -39.73 1.05
CA ASP A 653 -18.94 -39.65 2.37
C ASP A 653 -18.18 -38.34 2.59
N ASP A 654 -17.57 -37.76 1.54
CA ASP A 654 -16.85 -36.49 1.64
C ASP A 654 -17.80 -35.29 1.62
N PHE A 655 -18.93 -35.41 0.90
CA PHE A 655 -20.02 -34.45 0.97
C PHE A 655 -20.61 -34.38 2.39
N GLU A 656 -20.84 -35.53 3.04
CA GLU A 656 -21.34 -35.58 4.41
C GLU A 656 -20.30 -35.07 5.44
N LYS A 657 -19.00 -35.28 5.21
CA LYS A 657 -17.94 -34.65 6.04
C LYS A 657 -17.96 -33.12 5.91
N ALA A 658 -18.09 -32.59 4.69
CA ALA A 658 -18.16 -31.15 4.44
C ALA A 658 -19.42 -30.53 5.09
N ARG A 659 -20.57 -31.18 4.93
CA ARG A 659 -21.84 -30.80 5.58
C ARG A 659 -21.72 -30.79 7.12
N LYS A 660 -21.09 -31.82 7.69
CA LYS A 660 -20.86 -31.92 9.14
C LYS A 660 -19.92 -30.81 9.64
N TRP A 661 -18.87 -30.49 8.89
CA TRP A 661 -17.96 -29.38 9.22
C TRP A 661 -18.68 -28.02 9.23
N ILE A 662 -19.53 -27.75 8.23
CA ILE A 662 -20.37 -26.53 8.18
C ILE A 662 -21.31 -26.44 9.39
N THR A 663 -21.90 -27.58 9.78
CA THR A 663 -22.82 -27.62 10.93
C THR A 663 -22.09 -27.28 12.23
N ILE A 664 -20.87 -27.80 12.42
CA ILE A 664 -20.03 -27.50 13.59
C ILE A 664 -19.60 -26.03 13.57
N PHE A 665 -19.20 -25.51 12.41
CA PHE A 665 -18.83 -24.10 12.24
C PHE A 665 -19.94 -23.12 12.66
N ASN A 666 -21.21 -23.44 12.37
CA ASN A 666 -22.37 -22.62 12.72
C ASN A 666 -22.82 -22.74 14.19
N LEU A 667 -22.35 -23.75 14.92
CA LEU A 667 -22.68 -23.96 16.34
C LEU A 667 -21.62 -23.37 17.29
N ASP A 668 -20.37 -23.28 16.83
CA ASP A 668 -19.22 -22.79 17.60
C ASP A 668 -18.92 -21.28 17.40
N ASN A 669 -19.57 -20.62 16.45
CA ASN A 669 -19.55 -19.16 16.21
C ASN A 669 -20.95 -18.56 16.38
#